data_AF-A0A2H9T0T9-F1
#
_entry.id   AF-A0A2H9T0T9-F1
#
_cell.length_a   1.000
_cell.length_b   1.000
_cell.length_c   1.000
_cell.angle_alpha   90.00
_cell.angle_beta   90.00
_cell.angle_gamma   90.00
#
_symmetry.space_group_name_H-M   'P 1'
#
loop_
_entity.id
_entity.type
_entity.pdbx_description
1 polymer ?
#
loop_
_entity_poly.entity_id
_entity_poly.type
_entity_poly.pdbx_seq_one_letter_code
_entity_poly.pdbx_strand_id
1 'polypeptide(L)'
;MNILPEALQNAVSKLTQETIKKGFQQEALHEYKDSNGKPLYWRIRLKNHATGEKWIRPLNWTEDKGYFLGEPKFLNKKPLYNLHNLAEDSDSIVWIVEGEWCADALSHLEILASTSGAADSVVKTDWLPLSGRKIIIWPDNDSAGQRFANAVITELRLLGCKLWQVNVDALNLPPKGDAVDWLKINPQADNKEIAALPLIDLSVPEVEASKDTIIEAEKSPRENQGSAIVNFVIEHVELFHDKNADVYAQDLSTKETRRLDSRLFKDWLVSNYYEITGKSPREQSVREALSTLGGIARYKGVCHEVHIRVAKHENAYYLDLGECGQSYTIHLMPGEWKLINDPPVRFLRPDTMRPLPIPISGGDLSSLWQMVNIPESDRLLAITWLIESLRPDTPFPVLELIGEQGSAKSTTQMVLRRLIDPNACDLRAAPKTTEDIFVSGGVNWVVSYENISHLSAQMQDTLCILATGGGFAKRKLYSDADESVINAKRPVVLNGISAAITAQDLIDRAISIETPVITKRTEINEILCTYEEKHPILLGALLDVFAQSLTRLPMIQLPSKNCPRLIEFTRLGMAIAEVVGQTGDEFLETFNACRHESIARTIDASPVASALIEWFDMRNRQKTDLPLKVLFAQVERFRPNGSDSWPRSPKGFGDALRRAAPALRQIGIECRSLGKVGSYISWEIRECD
;
A
#
# COMPACT_ATOMS: atom_id res chain seq x y z
N MET A 1 1.82 62.07 6.04
CA MET A 1 2.98 61.63 5.24
C MET A 1 4.22 61.69 6.12
N ASN A 2 4.65 60.57 6.68
CA ASN A 2 5.98 60.50 7.29
C ASN A 2 7.00 60.68 6.17
N ILE A 3 7.73 61.79 6.21
CA ILE A 3 8.83 62.05 5.28
C ILE A 3 9.93 61.05 5.67
N LEU A 4 9.97 59.93 4.96
CA LEU A 4 11.05 58.96 5.07
C LEU A 4 12.41 59.68 4.91
N PRO A 5 13.47 59.28 5.64
CA PRO A 5 14.77 59.93 5.52
C PRO A 5 15.20 60.04 4.06
N GLU A 6 15.72 61.20 3.63
CA GLU A 6 16.13 61.46 2.24
C GLU A 6 17.09 60.38 1.72
N ALA A 7 17.95 59.87 2.59
CA ALA A 7 18.85 58.75 2.32
C ALA A 7 18.13 57.45 1.91
N LEU A 8 16.99 57.13 2.53
CA LEU A 8 16.19 55.93 2.23
C LEU A 8 15.48 56.08 0.88
N GLN A 9 14.90 57.25 0.59
CA GLN A 9 14.25 57.51 -0.70
C GLN A 9 15.24 57.46 -1.86
N ASN A 10 16.43 58.04 -1.68
CA ASN A 10 17.52 57.97 -2.66
C ASN A 10 18.01 56.53 -2.85
N ALA A 11 18.10 55.75 -1.78
CA ALA A 11 18.48 54.33 -1.85
C ALA A 11 17.45 53.48 -2.60
N VAL A 12 16.17 53.63 -2.30
CA VAL A 12 15.08 52.93 -3.01
C VAL A 12 15.10 53.28 -4.50
N SER A 13 15.20 54.56 -4.85
CA SER A 13 15.28 55.02 -6.24
C SER A 13 16.47 54.40 -6.99
N LYS A 14 17.63 54.33 -6.34
CA LYS A 14 18.84 53.73 -6.93
C LYS A 14 18.70 52.22 -7.12
N LEU A 15 18.17 51.50 -6.13
CA LEU A 15 18.05 50.04 -6.16
C LEU A 15 16.94 49.53 -7.09
N THR A 16 15.96 50.38 -7.39
CA THR A 16 14.81 50.02 -8.24
C THR A 16 14.90 50.60 -9.64
N GLN A 17 15.93 51.41 -9.96
CA GLN A 17 16.05 52.12 -11.24
C GLN A 17 15.89 51.21 -12.47
N GLU A 18 16.54 50.04 -12.47
CA GLU A 18 16.44 49.07 -13.57
C GLU A 18 15.05 48.43 -13.65
N THR A 19 14.38 48.21 -12.53
CA THR A 19 13.00 47.68 -12.50
C THR A 19 12.01 48.74 -13.00
N ILE A 20 12.20 50.01 -12.64
CA ILE A 20 11.37 51.13 -13.11
C ILE A 20 11.52 51.33 -14.62
N LYS A 21 12.75 51.22 -15.16
CA LYS A 21 12.98 51.24 -16.63
C LYS A 21 12.21 50.15 -17.39
N LYS A 22 11.87 49.03 -16.74
CA LYS A 22 11.05 47.95 -17.30
C LYS A 22 9.54 48.22 -17.23
N GLY A 23 9.12 49.43 -16.86
CA GLY A 23 7.71 49.85 -16.83
C GLY A 23 7.01 49.61 -15.49
N PHE A 24 7.75 49.27 -14.43
CA PHE A 24 7.18 49.18 -13.09
C PHE A 24 7.11 50.56 -12.42
N GLN A 25 6.05 50.79 -11.64
CA GLN A 25 5.87 51.98 -10.81
C GLN A 25 5.87 51.57 -9.34
N GLN A 26 6.49 52.38 -8.48
CA GLN A 26 6.49 52.12 -7.05
C GLN A 26 5.12 52.45 -6.45
N GLU A 27 4.47 51.45 -5.84
CA GLU A 27 3.17 51.60 -5.19
C GLU A 27 3.34 51.89 -3.69
N ALA A 28 4.24 51.17 -3.00
CA ALA A 28 4.45 51.30 -1.56
C ALA A 28 5.88 50.99 -1.10
N LEU A 29 6.19 51.49 0.10
CA LEU A 29 7.31 51.06 0.91
C LEU A 29 6.80 50.73 2.31
N HIS A 30 6.67 49.43 2.62
CA HIS A 30 6.16 48.96 3.90
C HIS A 30 7.28 48.88 4.93
N GLU A 31 7.16 49.61 6.03
CA GLU A 31 8.17 49.68 7.10
C GLU A 31 7.84 48.72 8.24
N TYR A 32 8.70 47.74 8.49
CA TYR A 32 8.59 46.87 9.67
C TYR A 32 9.33 47.52 10.83
N LYS A 33 8.63 47.67 11.96
CA LYS A 33 9.17 48.26 13.19
C LYS A 33 9.13 47.25 14.32
N ASP A 34 10.03 47.39 15.29
CA ASP A 34 9.91 46.67 16.55
C ASP A 34 8.76 47.22 17.42
N SER A 35 8.53 46.62 18.58
CA SER A 35 7.46 47.01 19.51
C SER A 35 7.61 48.44 20.04
N ASN A 36 8.79 49.07 19.94
CA ASN A 36 9.05 50.44 20.37
C ASN A 36 8.98 51.45 19.20
N GLY A 37 8.57 50.99 18.00
CA GLY A 37 8.48 51.84 16.81
C GLY A 37 9.82 52.07 16.10
N LYS A 38 10.89 51.37 16.46
CA LYS A 38 12.18 51.49 15.76
C LYS A 38 12.16 50.69 14.45
N PRO A 39 12.55 51.27 13.30
CA PRO A 39 12.62 50.54 12.04
C PRO A 39 13.59 49.34 12.09
N LEU A 40 13.13 48.20 11.59
CA LEU A 40 13.91 46.96 11.47
C LEU A 40 14.35 46.71 10.03
N TYR A 41 13.40 46.78 9.09
CA TYR A 41 13.63 46.65 7.65
C TYR A 41 12.39 47.15 6.88
N TRP A 42 12.49 47.18 5.55
CA TRP A 42 11.39 47.62 4.68
C TRP A 42 11.08 46.60 3.59
N ARG A 43 9.89 46.67 3.00
CA ARG A 43 9.52 45.92 1.79
C ARG A 43 9.05 46.89 0.72
N ILE A 44 9.75 46.88 -0.40
CA ILE A 44 9.44 47.73 -1.56
C ILE A 44 8.42 47.00 -2.43
N ARG A 45 7.32 47.66 -2.76
CA ARG A 45 6.28 47.15 -3.67
C ARG A 45 6.23 48.00 -4.93
N LEU A 46 6.52 47.37 -6.06
CA LEU A 46 6.41 47.94 -7.40
C LEU A 46 5.36 47.14 -8.19
N LYS A 47 4.63 47.80 -9.09
CA LYS A 47 3.68 47.15 -10.01
C LYS A 47 3.86 47.66 -11.43
N ASN A 48 3.87 46.75 -12.38
CA ASN A 48 3.74 47.10 -13.78
C ASN A 48 2.26 47.16 -14.14
N HIS A 49 1.71 48.36 -14.35
CA HIS A 49 0.29 48.54 -14.66
C HIS A 49 -0.12 48.05 -16.05
N ALA A 50 0.85 47.84 -16.96
CA ALA A 50 0.58 47.30 -18.29
C ALA A 50 0.45 45.76 -18.28
N THR A 51 1.26 45.07 -17.45
CA THR A 51 1.25 43.58 -17.38
C THR A 51 0.52 43.02 -16.18
N GLY A 52 0.28 43.84 -15.15
CA GLY A 52 -0.26 43.40 -13.85
C GLY A 52 0.77 42.75 -12.92
N GLU A 53 2.02 42.60 -13.35
CA GLU A 53 3.09 41.96 -12.56
C GLU A 53 3.48 42.81 -11.34
N LYS A 54 3.64 42.15 -10.18
CA LYS A 54 4.08 42.78 -8.93
C LYS A 54 5.53 42.39 -8.64
N TRP A 55 6.36 43.37 -8.28
CA TRP A 55 7.72 43.17 -7.80
C TRP A 55 7.78 43.59 -6.34
N ILE A 56 7.93 42.61 -5.45
CA ILE A 56 8.01 42.82 -4.01
C ILE A 56 9.36 42.30 -3.51
N ARG A 57 10.16 43.17 -2.91
CA ARG A 57 11.48 42.80 -2.37
C ARG A 57 11.77 43.47 -1.03
N PRO A 58 12.41 42.74 -0.11
CA PRO A 58 12.88 43.30 1.14
C PRO A 58 14.09 44.22 0.92
N LEU A 59 14.16 45.26 1.73
CA LEU A 59 15.23 46.23 1.81
C LEU A 59 15.70 46.27 3.25
N ASN A 60 17.00 46.04 3.45
CA ASN A 60 17.64 46.07 4.75
C ASN A 60 18.73 47.13 4.79
N TRP A 61 19.07 47.59 5.99
CA TRP A 61 20.17 48.50 6.23
C TRP A 61 21.12 47.92 7.28
N THR A 62 22.42 47.98 7.02
CA THR A 62 23.46 47.67 7.99
C THR A 62 24.59 48.69 7.93
N GLU A 63 25.31 48.89 9.03
CA GLU A 63 26.42 49.85 9.09
C GLU A 63 27.53 49.55 8.06
N ASP A 64 27.77 48.27 7.73
CA ASP A 64 28.80 47.83 6.81
C ASP A 64 28.43 47.97 5.32
N LYS A 65 27.13 47.91 4.97
CA LYS A 65 26.66 47.84 3.57
C LYS A 65 25.76 48.99 3.15
N GLY A 66 25.29 49.81 4.10
CA GLY A 66 24.20 50.73 3.84
C GLY A 66 22.92 49.99 3.44
N TYR A 67 22.09 50.61 2.59
CA TYR A 67 20.85 50.01 2.10
C TYR A 67 21.10 48.99 0.98
N PHE A 68 20.56 47.78 1.12
CA PHE A 68 20.65 46.73 0.10
C PHE A 68 19.40 45.84 0.07
N LEU A 69 19.15 45.19 -1.06
CA LEU A 69 18.03 44.25 -1.21
C LEU A 69 18.32 42.94 -0.46
N GLY A 70 17.48 42.61 0.50
CA GLY A 70 17.61 41.40 1.33
C GLY A 70 16.80 41.53 2.63
N GLU A 71 16.37 40.39 3.17
CA GLU A 71 15.79 40.34 4.53
C GLU A 71 16.92 40.37 5.59
N PRO A 72 16.74 41.08 6.72
CA PRO A 72 17.65 40.94 7.85
C PRO A 72 17.61 39.51 8.40
N LYS A 73 18.70 39.09 9.05
CA LYS A 73 18.70 37.86 9.82
C LYS A 73 18.02 38.13 11.16
N PHE A 74 16.83 37.58 11.35
CA PHE A 74 16.17 37.59 12.65
C PHE A 74 16.82 36.54 13.55
N LEU A 75 17.18 36.91 14.79
CA LEU A 75 17.68 35.95 15.78
C LEU A 75 16.58 34.96 16.21
N ASN A 76 15.32 35.41 16.18
CA ASN A 76 14.12 34.62 16.50
C ASN A 76 13.21 34.52 15.26
N LYS A 77 11.90 34.37 15.47
CA LYS A 77 10.88 34.48 14.42
C LYS A 77 10.76 35.92 13.89
N LYS A 78 10.25 36.06 12.67
CA LYS A 78 10.03 37.34 11.98
C LYS A 78 8.99 38.19 12.73
N PRO A 79 9.17 39.51 12.87
CA PRO A 79 8.16 40.35 13.50
C PRO A 79 6.91 40.47 12.62
N LEU A 80 5.74 40.61 13.25
CA LEU A 80 4.50 40.99 12.58
C LEU A 80 4.61 42.40 11.98
N TYR A 81 3.93 42.63 10.87
CA TYR A 81 3.75 43.99 10.35
C TYR A 81 2.93 44.83 11.34
N ASN A 82 3.20 46.12 11.47
CA ASN A 82 2.57 47.00 12.46
C ASN A 82 2.72 46.56 13.94
N LEU A 83 3.79 45.84 14.29
CA LEU A 83 4.03 45.36 15.66
C LEU A 83 3.98 46.47 16.73
N HIS A 84 4.52 47.65 16.46
CA HIS A 84 4.39 48.82 17.34
C HIS A 84 2.94 49.17 17.68
N ASN A 85 2.04 49.21 16.70
CA ASN A 85 0.62 49.48 16.93
C ASN A 85 -0.05 48.36 17.75
N LEU A 86 0.35 47.11 17.52
CA LEU A 86 -0.12 45.96 18.31
C LEU A 86 0.32 46.04 19.79
N ALA A 87 1.48 46.66 20.04
CA ALA A 87 2.03 46.83 21.38
C ALA A 87 1.41 48.01 22.14
N GLU A 88 0.95 49.05 21.44
CA GLU A 88 0.30 50.22 22.04
C GLU A 88 -1.11 49.93 22.56
N ASP A 89 -1.85 49.05 21.88
CA ASP A 89 -3.20 48.65 22.26
C ASP A 89 -3.32 47.13 22.32
N SER A 90 -3.42 46.59 23.55
CA SER A 90 -3.49 45.15 23.81
C SER A 90 -4.91 44.57 23.84
N ASP A 91 -5.95 45.42 23.96
CA ASP A 91 -7.34 45.01 24.15
C ASP A 91 -8.17 45.08 22.84
N SER A 92 -7.73 45.86 21.86
CA SER A 92 -8.41 45.98 20.57
C SER A 92 -8.46 44.68 19.77
N ILE A 93 -9.50 44.54 18.95
CA ILE A 93 -9.63 43.46 17.97
C ILE A 93 -8.60 43.68 16.87
N VAL A 94 -7.83 42.63 16.54
CA VAL A 94 -6.79 42.69 15.51
C VAL A 94 -7.28 42.01 14.24
N TRP A 95 -7.06 42.67 13.09
CA TRP A 95 -7.35 42.12 11.78
C TRP A 95 -6.09 41.56 11.13
N ILE A 96 -6.12 40.30 10.71
CA ILE A 96 -5.01 39.64 10.01
C ILE A 96 -5.37 39.43 8.54
N VAL A 97 -4.56 40.03 7.67
CA VAL A 97 -4.71 40.01 6.21
C VAL A 97 -3.45 39.45 5.55
N GLU A 98 -3.54 39.01 4.29
CA GLU A 98 -2.44 38.30 3.63
C GLU A 98 -1.20 39.18 3.34
N GLY A 99 -1.39 40.46 3.03
CA GLY A 99 -0.31 41.36 2.62
C GLY A 99 -0.30 42.73 3.28
N GLU A 100 0.87 43.39 3.29
CA GLU A 100 1.10 44.67 3.97
C GLU A 100 0.23 45.79 3.40
N TRP A 101 -0.02 45.76 2.08
CA TRP A 101 -0.88 46.73 1.41
C TRP A 101 -2.33 46.70 1.90
N CYS A 102 -2.88 45.52 2.19
CA CYS A 102 -4.20 45.38 2.78
C CYS A 102 -4.21 45.85 4.24
N ALA A 103 -3.15 45.56 4.98
CA ALA A 103 -3.01 45.99 6.37
C ALA A 103 -2.93 47.53 6.47
N ASP A 104 -2.20 48.17 5.55
CA ASP A 104 -2.14 49.63 5.45
C ASP A 104 -3.50 50.23 5.10
N ALA A 105 -4.23 49.66 4.13
CA ALA A 105 -5.55 50.16 3.74
C ALA A 105 -6.55 50.14 4.90
N LEU A 106 -6.57 49.06 5.69
CA LEU A 106 -7.39 48.97 6.90
C LEU A 106 -6.92 49.95 7.99
N SER A 107 -5.61 50.12 8.15
CA SER A 107 -5.02 51.05 9.13
C SER A 107 -5.40 52.51 8.85
N HIS A 108 -5.60 52.91 7.59
CA HIS A 108 -6.08 54.26 7.23
C HIS A 108 -7.53 54.52 7.68
N LEU A 109 -8.30 53.47 7.95
CA LEU A 109 -9.66 53.53 8.49
C LEU A 109 -9.67 53.34 10.02
N GLU A 110 -8.51 53.54 10.67
CA GLU A 110 -8.34 53.37 12.13
C GLU A 110 -8.60 51.94 12.63
N ILE A 111 -8.44 50.93 11.76
CA ILE A 111 -8.55 49.52 12.12
C ILE A 111 -7.16 48.94 12.42
N LEU A 112 -7.01 48.31 13.58
CA LEU A 112 -5.75 47.65 13.96
C LEU A 112 -5.53 46.40 13.11
N ALA A 113 -4.76 46.54 12.02
CA ALA A 113 -4.48 45.47 11.07
C ALA A 113 -2.99 45.11 10.97
N SER A 114 -2.72 43.82 10.79
CA SER A 114 -1.37 43.25 10.72
C SER A 114 -1.30 42.08 9.72
N THR A 115 -0.09 41.63 9.42
CA THR A 115 0.19 40.51 8.53
C THR A 115 1.55 39.87 8.84
N SER A 116 1.71 38.60 8.46
CA SER A 116 3.03 37.93 8.35
C SER A 116 3.74 38.23 7.02
N GLY A 117 3.12 39.03 6.15
CA GLY A 117 3.65 39.51 4.87
C GLY A 117 3.47 38.56 3.68
N ALA A 118 3.24 37.26 3.93
CA ALA A 118 2.86 36.24 2.93
C ALA A 118 2.50 34.91 3.61
N ALA A 119 1.82 34.02 2.89
CA ALA A 119 1.45 32.66 3.33
C ALA A 119 2.65 31.78 3.75
N ASP A 120 3.77 31.86 3.02
CA ASP A 120 5.01 31.11 3.30
C ASP A 120 5.79 31.62 4.54
N SER A 121 5.36 32.77 5.09
CA SER A 121 5.99 33.45 6.20
C SER A 121 5.24 33.24 7.52
N VAL A 122 4.04 32.65 7.50
CA VAL A 122 3.20 32.41 8.69
C VAL A 122 3.97 31.66 9.78
N VAL A 123 4.48 30.45 9.50
CA VAL A 123 5.19 29.63 10.51
C VAL A 123 6.46 30.32 11.05
N LYS A 124 7.10 31.12 10.20
CA LYS A 124 8.34 31.85 10.52
C LYS A 124 8.08 33.14 11.29
N THR A 125 6.83 33.56 11.47
CA THR A 125 6.45 34.82 12.12
C THR A 125 6.18 34.63 13.60
N ASP A 126 6.57 35.62 14.40
CA ASP A 126 6.33 35.65 15.83
C ASP A 126 4.88 36.08 16.10
N TRP A 127 4.04 35.09 16.40
CA TRP A 127 2.62 35.29 16.71
C TRP A 127 2.36 35.59 18.19
N LEU A 128 3.37 35.45 19.06
CA LEU A 128 3.22 35.68 20.51
C LEU A 128 2.61 37.04 20.88
N PRO A 129 2.87 38.16 20.15
CA PRO A 129 2.21 39.44 20.43
C PRO A 129 0.68 39.42 20.34
N LEU A 130 0.08 38.39 19.75
CA LEU A 130 -1.37 38.25 19.60
C LEU A 130 -2.01 37.32 20.65
N SER A 131 -1.22 36.76 21.58
CA SER A 131 -1.68 35.78 22.56
C SER A 131 -2.90 36.27 23.35
N GLY A 132 -3.94 35.41 23.42
CA GLY A 132 -5.19 35.69 24.12
C GLY A 132 -6.09 36.77 23.52
N ARG A 133 -5.72 37.38 22.38
CA ARG A 133 -6.49 38.49 21.77
C ARG A 133 -7.66 38.00 20.93
N LYS A 134 -8.54 38.93 20.56
CA LYS A 134 -9.62 38.73 19.59
C LYS A 134 -9.10 39.04 18.19
N ILE A 135 -9.13 38.06 17.31
CA ILE A 135 -8.55 38.15 15.97
C ILE A 135 -9.62 37.87 14.90
N ILE A 136 -9.68 38.75 13.90
CA ILE A 136 -10.47 38.56 12.68
C ILE A 136 -9.51 38.34 11.51
N ILE A 137 -9.68 37.25 10.78
CA ILE A 137 -8.84 36.89 9.64
C ILE A 137 -9.60 37.20 8.37
N TRP A 138 -9.01 37.99 7.47
CA TRP A 138 -9.60 38.31 6.17
C TRP A 138 -8.70 37.77 5.05
N PRO A 139 -9.02 36.57 4.51
CA PRO A 139 -8.28 35.99 3.39
C PRO A 139 -8.61 36.67 2.06
N ASP A 140 -7.72 36.55 1.08
CA ASP A 140 -8.03 36.88 -0.31
C ASP A 140 -9.04 35.85 -0.88
N ASN A 141 -9.86 36.25 -1.85
CA ASN A 141 -10.89 35.40 -2.46
C ASN A 141 -10.31 34.40 -3.48
N ASP A 142 -9.42 33.53 -3.02
CA ASP A 142 -8.89 32.39 -3.77
C ASP A 142 -8.35 31.26 -2.86
N SER A 143 -7.86 30.19 -3.48
CA SER A 143 -7.32 29.05 -2.73
C SER A 143 -6.03 29.36 -1.94
N ALA A 144 -5.26 30.38 -2.33
CA ALA A 144 -4.05 30.79 -1.61
C ALA A 144 -4.42 31.56 -0.34
N GLY A 145 -5.39 32.46 -0.43
CA GLY A 145 -5.98 33.15 0.72
C GLY A 145 -6.54 32.18 1.77
N GLN A 146 -7.22 31.11 1.35
CA GLN A 146 -7.72 30.10 2.29
C GLN A 146 -6.58 29.31 2.95
N ARG A 147 -5.49 29.01 2.23
CA ARG A 147 -4.29 28.38 2.83
C ARG A 147 -3.61 29.31 3.84
N PHE A 148 -3.51 30.61 3.53
CA PHE A 148 -3.02 31.64 4.46
C PHE A 148 -3.87 31.66 5.73
N ALA A 149 -5.20 31.76 5.61
CA ALA A 149 -6.11 31.78 6.76
C ALA A 149 -5.96 30.53 7.63
N ASN A 150 -5.95 29.33 7.05
CA ASN A 150 -5.80 28.08 7.80
C ASN A 150 -4.48 28.00 8.57
N ALA A 151 -3.37 28.47 7.97
CA ALA A 151 -2.08 28.52 8.63
C ALA A 151 -2.09 29.50 9.82
N VAL A 152 -2.66 30.69 9.65
CA VAL A 152 -2.80 31.69 10.71
C VAL A 152 -3.70 31.20 11.84
N ILE A 153 -4.83 30.57 11.51
CA ILE A 153 -5.76 29.97 12.49
C ILE A 153 -5.03 28.96 13.37
N THR A 154 -4.19 28.11 12.78
CA THR A 154 -3.46 27.07 13.50
C THR A 154 -2.49 27.66 14.53
N GLU A 155 -1.68 28.65 14.13
CA GLU A 155 -0.74 29.31 15.05
C GLU A 155 -1.48 30.06 16.17
N LEU A 156 -2.57 30.76 15.86
CA LEU A 156 -3.29 31.58 16.83
C LEU A 156 -4.17 30.77 17.79
N ARG A 157 -4.67 29.60 17.38
CA ARG A 157 -5.38 28.66 18.27
C ARG A 157 -4.49 28.20 19.41
N LEU A 158 -3.21 27.91 19.13
CA LEU A 158 -2.23 27.50 20.14
C LEU A 158 -1.96 28.60 21.17
N LEU A 159 -2.20 29.87 20.80
CA LEU A 159 -2.03 31.04 21.66
C LEU A 159 -3.31 31.45 22.41
N GLY A 160 -4.36 30.62 22.37
CA GLY A 160 -5.61 30.89 23.08
C GLY A 160 -6.38 32.12 22.56
N CYS A 161 -6.15 32.52 21.31
CA CYS A 161 -6.85 33.63 20.70
C CYS A 161 -8.33 33.28 20.42
N LYS A 162 -9.21 34.28 20.47
CA LYS A 162 -10.58 34.14 19.97
C LYS A 162 -10.60 34.49 18.49
N LEU A 163 -11.04 33.57 17.65
CA LEU A 163 -10.85 33.66 16.20
C LEU A 163 -12.18 33.77 15.46
N TRP A 164 -12.22 34.69 14.50
CA TRP A 164 -13.25 34.78 13.47
C TRP A 164 -12.58 34.89 12.09
N GLN A 165 -13.27 34.43 11.05
CA GLN A 165 -12.85 34.64 9.66
C GLN A 165 -13.92 35.41 8.90
N VAL A 166 -13.53 36.39 8.09
CA VAL A 166 -14.43 37.06 7.15
C VAL A 166 -14.95 36.05 6.13
N ASN A 167 -16.26 35.97 5.97
CA ASN A 167 -16.89 35.15 4.95
C ASN A 167 -16.77 35.82 3.58
N VAL A 168 -15.64 35.57 2.89
CA VAL A 168 -15.35 36.17 1.58
C VAL A 168 -16.36 35.78 0.50
N ASP A 169 -16.97 34.59 0.59
CA ASP A 169 -18.01 34.15 -0.34
C ASP A 169 -19.26 35.04 -0.25
N ALA A 170 -19.54 35.60 0.92
CA ALA A 170 -20.65 36.52 1.14
C ALA A 170 -20.35 37.97 0.68
N LEU A 171 -19.09 38.28 0.33
CA LEU A 171 -18.67 39.63 -0.10
C LEU A 171 -18.78 39.87 -1.61
N ASN A 172 -19.11 38.83 -2.39
CA ASN A 172 -19.25 38.88 -3.86
C ASN A 172 -18.05 39.57 -4.55
N LEU A 173 -16.85 39.29 -4.06
CA LEU A 173 -15.61 39.82 -4.63
C LEU A 173 -15.24 39.06 -5.92
N PRO A 174 -14.56 39.70 -6.88
CA PRO A 174 -13.99 38.98 -8.02
C PRO A 174 -13.00 37.91 -7.54
N PRO A 175 -12.71 36.87 -8.36
CA PRO A 175 -11.65 35.92 -8.05
C PRO A 175 -10.32 36.64 -7.78
N LYS A 176 -9.62 36.25 -6.69
CA LYS A 176 -8.42 36.92 -6.15
C LYS A 176 -8.67 38.33 -5.57
N GLY A 177 -9.93 38.71 -5.35
CA GLY A 177 -10.27 39.97 -4.70
C GLY A 177 -9.85 39.96 -3.24
N ASP A 178 -9.24 41.05 -2.79
CA ASP A 178 -8.75 41.23 -1.42
C ASP A 178 -9.54 42.33 -0.67
N ALA A 179 -9.14 42.64 0.57
CA ALA A 179 -9.75 43.72 1.35
C ALA A 179 -9.68 45.09 0.65
N VAL A 180 -8.65 45.34 -0.16
CA VAL A 180 -8.51 46.59 -0.91
C VAL A 180 -9.46 46.65 -2.09
N ASP A 181 -9.68 45.54 -2.77
CA ASP A 181 -10.68 45.45 -3.83
C ASP A 181 -12.10 45.63 -3.28
N TRP A 182 -12.38 45.13 -2.07
CA TRP A 182 -13.63 45.41 -1.39
C TRP A 182 -13.82 46.90 -1.09
N LEU A 183 -12.77 47.59 -0.61
CA LEU A 183 -12.80 49.05 -0.34
C LEU A 183 -12.95 49.88 -1.62
N LYS A 184 -12.42 49.43 -2.76
CA LYS A 184 -12.65 50.10 -4.05
C LYS A 184 -14.11 50.03 -4.50
N ILE A 185 -14.78 48.91 -4.24
CA ILE A 185 -16.21 48.74 -4.53
C ILE A 185 -17.06 49.57 -3.55
N ASN A 186 -16.57 49.76 -2.32
CA ASN A 186 -17.26 50.49 -1.25
C ASN A 186 -16.46 51.72 -0.77
N PRO A 187 -16.29 52.76 -1.61
CA PRO A 187 -15.36 53.87 -1.33
C PRO A 187 -15.79 54.80 -0.18
N GLN A 188 -17.02 54.66 0.32
CA GLN A 188 -17.55 55.41 1.46
C GLN A 188 -17.56 54.59 2.76
N ALA A 189 -17.04 53.36 2.75
CA ALA A 189 -17.01 52.50 3.93
C ALA A 189 -16.08 53.09 4.99
N ASP A 190 -16.60 53.19 6.22
CA ASP A 190 -15.89 53.52 7.44
C ASP A 190 -15.62 52.26 8.29
N ASN A 191 -15.05 52.46 9.49
CA ASN A 191 -14.71 51.35 10.37
C ASN A 191 -15.92 50.53 10.86
N LYS A 192 -17.13 51.11 10.89
CA LYS A 192 -18.36 50.42 11.29
C LYS A 192 -18.84 49.48 10.20
N GLU A 193 -18.76 49.87 8.93
CA GLU A 193 -19.11 48.97 7.83
C GLU A 193 -18.18 47.75 7.78
N ILE A 194 -16.87 47.93 8.05
CA ILE A 194 -15.92 46.82 8.11
C ILE A 194 -16.18 45.92 9.32
N ALA A 195 -16.48 46.51 10.48
CA ALA A 195 -16.84 45.73 11.67
C ALA A 195 -18.15 44.92 11.50
N ALA A 196 -19.01 45.33 10.57
CA ALA A 196 -20.29 44.68 10.26
C ALA A 196 -20.20 43.60 9.17
N LEU A 197 -19.00 43.29 8.65
CA LEU A 197 -18.82 42.24 7.64
C LEU A 197 -19.29 40.88 8.16
N PRO A 198 -19.79 39.99 7.28
CA PRO A 198 -20.18 38.64 7.68
C PRO A 198 -18.97 37.86 8.19
N LEU A 199 -19.04 37.38 9.43
CA LEU A 199 -17.98 36.62 10.10
C LEU A 199 -18.41 35.17 10.35
N ILE A 200 -17.46 34.27 10.20
CA ILE A 200 -17.53 32.86 10.61
C ILE A 200 -16.85 32.75 11.97
N ASP A 201 -17.59 32.25 12.97
CA ASP A 201 -17.04 32.00 14.31
C ASP A 201 -16.24 30.69 14.34
N LEU A 202 -14.96 30.78 14.70
CA LEU A 202 -14.04 29.65 14.73
C LEU A 202 -13.78 29.13 16.16
N SER A 203 -14.57 29.57 17.15
CA SER A 203 -14.42 29.26 18.57
C SER A 203 -15.12 28.00 19.07
N VAL A 204 -15.72 27.20 18.18
CA VAL A 204 -16.35 25.91 18.53
C VAL A 204 -15.33 24.76 18.39
N PRO A 205 -15.07 23.95 19.44
CA PRO A 205 -14.11 22.85 19.39
C PRO A 205 -14.77 21.53 18.97
N GLU A 206 -14.17 20.81 18.00
CA GLU A 206 -14.32 19.35 17.90
C GLU A 206 -13.35 18.68 18.90
N VAL A 207 -13.96 17.91 19.81
CA VAL A 207 -13.45 17.16 20.99
C VAL A 207 -12.68 15.90 20.54
N GLU A 208 -11.65 15.33 21.17
CA GLU A 208 -10.65 15.65 22.21
C GLU A 208 -9.60 14.52 22.12
N ALA A 209 -8.30 14.85 22.18
CA ALA A 209 -7.24 13.90 22.52
C ALA A 209 -6.56 14.38 23.80
N SER A 210 -6.51 13.50 24.80
CA SER A 210 -6.05 13.76 26.15
C SER A 210 -4.54 13.97 26.24
N LYS A 211 -4.15 14.97 27.04
CA LYS A 211 -2.80 15.37 27.43
C LYS A 211 -2.19 14.47 28.50
N ASP A 212 -0.85 14.36 28.49
CA ASP A 212 0.08 14.72 29.59
C ASP A 212 1.49 14.27 29.15
N THR A 213 2.58 15.03 29.23
CA THR A 213 3.17 15.61 30.44
C THR A 213 4.23 16.66 30.05
N ILE A 214 4.35 17.71 30.86
CA ILE A 214 5.37 18.78 30.82
C ILE A 214 6.73 18.21 31.27
N ILE A 215 7.81 18.49 30.52
CA ILE A 215 9.20 18.39 31.00
C ILE A 215 9.91 19.72 30.74
N GLU A 216 10.62 20.17 31.77
CA GLU A 216 11.32 21.45 31.93
C GLU A 216 12.39 21.73 30.86
N ALA A 217 12.60 23.02 30.63
CA ALA A 217 13.49 23.57 29.61
C ALA A 217 14.98 23.36 29.95
N GLU A 218 15.64 22.48 29.21
CA GLU A 218 17.10 22.52 29.00
C GLU A 218 17.43 22.94 27.56
N LYS A 219 18.33 23.93 27.45
CA LYS A 219 18.95 24.52 26.25
C LYS A 219 18.78 23.72 24.94
N SER A 220 17.99 24.25 23.99
CA SER A 220 17.93 23.71 22.63
C SER A 220 19.28 23.86 21.92
N PRO A 221 19.92 22.78 21.45
CA PRO A 221 21.11 22.82 20.61
C PRO A 221 20.73 23.39 19.23
N ARG A 222 21.71 23.88 18.47
CA ARG A 222 21.54 24.16 17.02
C ARG A 222 20.74 23.04 16.38
N GLU A 223 19.56 23.35 15.82
CA GLU A 223 18.74 22.36 15.13
C GLU A 223 19.57 21.77 13.97
N ASN A 224 20.04 20.54 14.17
CA ASN A 224 20.77 19.83 13.14
C ASN A 224 19.77 19.41 12.05
N GLN A 225 20.24 19.29 10.80
CA GLN A 225 19.35 18.93 9.68
C GLN A 225 18.62 17.59 9.93
N GLY A 226 19.18 16.69 10.75
CA GLY A 226 18.51 15.46 11.18
C GLY A 226 17.21 15.72 11.94
N SER A 227 17.20 16.66 12.89
CA SER A 227 16.00 17.01 13.68
C SER A 227 14.91 17.63 12.80
N ALA A 228 15.30 18.49 11.85
CA ALA A 228 14.36 19.05 10.88
C ALA A 228 13.73 17.97 9.98
N ILE A 229 14.50 16.96 9.57
CA ILE A 229 13.98 15.82 8.80
C ILE A 229 13.01 14.98 9.64
N VAL A 230 13.32 14.75 10.93
CA VAL A 230 12.42 14.01 11.83
C VAL A 230 11.08 14.72 11.97
N ASN A 231 11.09 16.04 12.23
CA ASN A 231 9.86 16.84 12.35
C ASN A 231 9.06 16.83 11.04
N PHE A 232 9.75 17.01 9.91
CA PHE A 232 9.14 16.90 8.59
C PHE A 232 8.39 15.58 8.41
N VAL A 233 9.02 14.45 8.75
CA VAL A 233 8.38 13.14 8.61
C VAL A 233 7.17 13.04 9.54
N ILE A 234 7.30 13.40 10.82
CA ILE A 234 6.21 13.31 11.81
C ILE A 234 4.98 14.14 11.39
N GLU A 235 5.17 15.28 10.73
CA GLU A 235 4.07 16.13 10.24
C GLU A 235 3.33 15.55 9.03
N HIS A 236 3.98 14.69 8.23
CA HIS A 236 3.44 14.22 6.95
C HIS A 236 3.09 12.72 6.93
N VAL A 237 3.57 11.94 7.91
CA VAL A 237 3.33 10.49 7.95
C VAL A 237 2.89 10.02 9.34
N GLU A 238 2.03 9.01 9.35
CA GLU A 238 1.81 8.17 10.52
C GLU A 238 2.94 7.14 10.62
N LEU A 239 3.67 7.15 11.74
CA LEU A 239 4.71 6.17 12.05
C LEU A 239 4.12 5.04 12.90
N PHE A 240 4.34 3.80 12.46
CA PHE A 240 3.78 2.63 13.13
C PHE A 240 4.70 1.41 12.97
N HIS A 241 4.37 0.33 13.67
CA HIS A 241 5.13 -0.92 13.57
C HIS A 241 4.20 -2.13 13.43
N ASP A 242 4.74 -3.27 13.00
CA ASP A 242 4.03 -4.55 13.00
C ASP A 242 4.36 -5.40 14.24
N LYS A 243 3.77 -6.59 14.31
CA LYS A 243 4.02 -7.57 15.38
C LYS A 243 5.47 -8.07 15.44
N ASN A 244 6.26 -7.91 14.38
CA ASN A 244 7.68 -8.27 14.33
C ASN A 244 8.59 -7.08 14.67
N ALA A 245 8.02 -5.93 15.05
CA ALA A 245 8.72 -4.67 15.28
C ALA A 245 9.46 -4.13 14.03
N ASP A 246 9.03 -4.57 12.84
CA ASP A 246 9.34 -3.89 11.59
C ASP A 246 8.58 -2.57 11.57
N VAL A 247 9.23 -1.52 11.05
CA VAL A 247 8.77 -0.13 11.19
C VAL A 247 8.39 0.47 9.84
N TYR A 248 7.29 1.20 9.85
CA TYR A 248 6.62 1.70 8.65
C TYR A 248 6.22 3.16 8.81
N ALA A 249 6.00 3.80 7.68
CA ALA A 249 5.44 5.13 7.56
C ALA A 249 4.28 5.10 6.56
N GLN A 250 3.10 5.56 6.98
CA GLN A 250 1.98 5.82 6.09
C GLN A 250 1.86 7.32 5.82
N ASP A 251 1.94 7.71 4.56
CA ASP A 251 1.72 9.09 4.14
C ASP A 251 0.28 9.53 4.46
N LEU A 252 0.11 10.64 5.16
CA LEU A 252 -1.21 11.14 5.58
C LEU A 252 -2.07 11.59 4.38
N SER A 253 -1.43 12.02 3.29
CA SER A 253 -2.11 12.52 2.09
C SER A 253 -2.55 11.42 1.15
N THR A 254 -1.62 10.55 0.75
CA THR A 254 -1.84 9.49 -0.25
C THR A 254 -2.28 8.16 0.37
N LYS A 255 -2.16 8.04 1.70
CA LYS A 255 -2.36 6.81 2.48
C LYS A 255 -1.39 5.66 2.13
N GLU A 256 -0.37 5.94 1.32
CA GLU A 256 0.62 4.93 0.93
C GLU A 256 1.53 4.56 2.08
N THR A 257 1.71 3.26 2.30
CA THR A 257 2.58 2.73 3.34
C THR A 257 3.93 2.29 2.77
N ARG A 258 5.02 2.68 3.43
CA ARG A 258 6.39 2.31 3.08
C ARG A 258 7.14 1.83 4.31
N ARG A 259 8.04 0.86 4.16
CA ARG A 259 9.01 0.51 5.22
C ARG A 259 10.00 1.66 5.39
N LEU A 260 10.29 2.06 6.64
CA LEU A 260 11.22 3.16 6.90
C LEU A 260 12.65 2.90 6.41
N ASP A 261 13.08 1.63 6.37
CA ASP A 261 14.40 1.23 5.90
C ASP A 261 14.50 1.09 4.37
N SER A 262 13.37 1.15 3.66
CA SER A 262 13.32 0.94 2.21
C SER A 262 13.90 2.09 1.41
N ARG A 263 14.34 1.76 0.19
CA ARG A 263 14.70 2.77 -0.81
C ARG A 263 13.50 3.66 -1.16
N LEU A 264 12.29 3.09 -1.29
CA LEU A 264 11.07 3.85 -1.60
C LEU A 264 10.80 4.96 -0.58
N PHE A 265 10.95 4.68 0.73
CA PHE A 265 10.77 5.70 1.75
C PHE A 265 11.84 6.79 1.69
N LYS A 266 13.11 6.41 1.43
CA LYS A 266 14.21 7.38 1.25
C LYS A 266 13.96 8.29 0.04
N ASP A 267 13.54 7.73 -1.08
CA ASP A 267 13.26 8.48 -2.30
C ASP A 267 12.07 9.43 -2.08
N TRP A 268 10.99 8.95 -1.43
CA TRP A 268 9.87 9.79 -0.99
C TRP A 268 10.32 10.94 -0.07
N LEU A 269 11.13 10.64 0.95
CA LEU A 269 11.62 11.62 1.92
C LEU A 269 12.44 12.71 1.22
N VAL A 270 13.40 12.32 0.38
CA VAL A 270 14.27 13.26 -0.32
C VAL A 270 13.47 14.16 -1.26
N SER A 271 12.53 13.61 -2.04
CA SER A 271 11.71 14.37 -2.98
C SER A 271 10.83 15.39 -2.26
N ASN A 272 10.01 14.93 -1.30
CA ASN A 272 9.06 15.80 -0.62
C ASN A 272 9.76 16.84 0.27
N TYR A 273 10.86 16.46 0.92
CA TYR A 273 11.67 17.41 1.70
C TYR A 273 12.30 18.48 0.79
N TYR A 274 12.78 18.11 -0.41
CA TYR A 274 13.33 19.07 -1.37
C TYR A 274 12.25 20.02 -1.91
N GLU A 275 11.07 19.50 -2.27
CA GLU A 275 9.95 20.30 -2.78
C GLU A 275 9.52 21.38 -1.77
N ILE A 276 9.50 21.06 -0.48
CA ILE A 276 9.08 21.97 0.57
C ILE A 276 10.20 22.93 1.02
N THR A 277 11.45 22.44 1.12
CA THR A 277 12.56 23.24 1.69
C THR A 277 13.47 23.89 0.65
N GLY A 278 13.36 23.50 -0.62
CA GLY A 278 14.27 23.87 -1.71
C GLY A 278 15.70 23.34 -1.54
N LYS A 279 15.96 22.44 -0.57
CA LYS A 279 17.29 21.95 -0.21
C LYS A 279 17.31 20.44 -0.14
N SER A 280 18.28 19.82 -0.81
CA SER A 280 18.49 18.38 -0.67
C SER A 280 19.02 18.07 0.72
N PRO A 281 18.45 17.06 1.43
CA PRO A 281 18.98 16.63 2.71
C PRO A 281 20.35 15.94 2.51
N ARG A 282 21.27 16.09 3.46
CA ARG A 282 22.56 15.39 3.45
C ARG A 282 22.36 13.94 3.87
N GLU A 283 23.11 13.02 3.26
CA GLU A 283 22.97 11.57 3.52
C GLU A 283 23.13 11.21 5.01
N GLN A 284 24.12 11.81 5.68
CA GLN A 284 24.35 11.61 7.11
C GLN A 284 23.13 12.01 7.96
N SER A 285 22.51 13.15 7.63
CA SER A 285 21.34 13.65 8.35
C SER A 285 20.10 12.79 8.09
N VAL A 286 19.93 12.26 6.88
CA VAL A 286 18.88 11.27 6.59
C VAL A 286 19.09 10.01 7.43
N ARG A 287 20.33 9.51 7.54
CA ARG A 287 20.64 8.30 8.32
C ARG A 287 20.32 8.49 9.82
N GLU A 288 20.71 9.62 10.40
CA GLU A 288 20.40 9.99 11.79
C GLU A 288 18.89 10.12 12.03
N ALA A 289 18.19 10.77 11.10
CA ALA A 289 16.74 10.92 11.16
C ALA A 289 16.02 9.57 11.07
N LEU A 290 16.38 8.71 10.11
CA LEU A 290 15.80 7.37 9.97
C LEU A 290 16.03 6.51 11.22
N SER A 291 17.20 6.61 11.86
CA SER A 291 17.45 5.91 13.12
C SER A 291 16.52 6.39 14.24
N THR A 292 16.28 7.71 14.32
CA THR A 292 15.37 8.32 15.30
C THR A 292 13.91 7.92 15.02
N LEU A 293 13.48 8.04 13.76
CA LEU A 293 12.13 7.67 13.30
C LEU A 293 11.84 6.20 13.52
N GLY A 294 12.81 5.31 13.26
CA GLY A 294 12.68 3.89 13.56
C GLY A 294 12.51 3.61 15.05
N GLY A 295 13.16 4.38 15.93
CA GLY A 295 12.93 4.33 17.37
C GLY A 295 11.52 4.79 17.75
N ILE A 296 11.05 5.90 17.18
CA ILE A 296 9.70 6.44 17.41
C ILE A 296 8.64 5.42 16.96
N ALA A 297 8.73 4.95 15.72
CA ALA A 297 7.80 3.99 15.15
C ALA A 297 7.73 2.70 15.99
N ARG A 298 8.87 2.17 16.44
CA ARG A 298 8.93 0.91 17.19
C ARG A 298 8.38 1.00 18.61
N TYR A 299 8.64 2.10 19.32
CA TYR A 299 8.33 2.20 20.75
C TYR A 299 7.16 3.12 21.09
N LYS A 300 6.78 4.02 20.19
CA LYS A 300 5.67 4.97 20.37
C LYS A 300 4.58 4.83 19.30
N GLY A 301 4.90 4.25 18.14
CA GLY A 301 3.93 4.01 17.07
C GLY A 301 2.91 2.93 17.47
N VAL A 302 1.73 2.99 16.87
CA VAL A 302 0.69 1.97 17.05
C VAL A 302 1.11 0.67 16.37
N CYS A 303 0.71 -0.47 16.92
CA CYS A 303 0.91 -1.76 16.26
C CYS A 303 -0.19 -2.00 15.22
N HIS A 304 0.15 -1.99 13.93
CA HIS A 304 -0.77 -2.32 12.84
C HIS A 304 -0.29 -3.54 12.05
N GLU A 305 -1.24 -4.34 11.56
CA GLU A 305 -0.92 -5.37 10.56
C GLU A 305 -0.69 -4.74 9.19
N VAL A 306 0.29 -5.28 8.47
CA VAL A 306 0.67 -4.82 7.13
C VAL A 306 0.40 -5.94 6.13
N HIS A 307 -0.33 -5.62 5.08
CA HIS A 307 -0.80 -6.56 4.08
C HIS A 307 -0.16 -6.30 2.72
N ILE A 308 -0.13 -7.33 1.87
CA ILE A 308 0.30 -7.20 0.47
C ILE A 308 -0.90 -7.59 -0.39
N ARG A 309 -1.35 -6.69 -1.27
CA ARG A 309 -2.49 -6.84 -2.21
C ARG A 309 -3.86 -7.06 -1.58
N VAL A 310 -4.01 -8.01 -0.66
CA VAL A 310 -5.30 -8.40 -0.08
C VAL A 310 -5.24 -8.37 1.44
N ALA A 311 -6.29 -7.84 2.05
CA ALA A 311 -6.50 -7.87 3.49
C ALA A 311 -7.93 -8.26 3.83
N LYS A 312 -8.14 -8.76 5.05
CA LYS A 312 -9.46 -8.87 5.66
C LYS A 312 -9.43 -8.03 6.93
N HIS A 313 -10.46 -7.21 7.11
CA HIS A 313 -10.65 -6.44 8.33
C HIS A 313 -12.13 -6.48 8.70
N GLU A 314 -12.41 -6.92 9.93
CA GLU A 314 -13.75 -7.26 10.38
C GLU A 314 -14.44 -8.26 9.42
N ASN A 315 -15.59 -7.88 8.86
CA ASN A 315 -16.39 -8.71 7.95
C ASN A 315 -16.16 -8.35 6.46
N ALA A 316 -15.19 -7.50 6.15
CA ALA A 316 -14.92 -7.01 4.81
C ALA A 316 -13.58 -7.53 4.27
N TYR A 317 -13.52 -7.71 2.95
CA TYR A 317 -12.29 -7.95 2.20
C TYR A 317 -11.84 -6.68 1.50
N TYR A 318 -10.53 -6.48 1.43
CA TYR A 318 -9.90 -5.31 0.83
C TYR A 318 -8.90 -5.76 -0.23
N LEU A 319 -9.02 -5.24 -1.45
CA LEU A 319 -8.08 -5.48 -2.55
C LEU A 319 -7.43 -4.15 -2.95
N ASP A 320 -6.14 -3.99 -2.64
CA ASP A 320 -5.35 -2.83 -3.06
C ASP A 320 -5.21 -2.85 -4.58
N LEU A 321 -5.49 -1.73 -5.24
CA LEU A 321 -5.27 -1.61 -6.68
C LEU A 321 -3.78 -1.40 -7.00
N GLY A 322 -2.96 -0.95 -6.06
CA GLY A 322 -1.51 -0.81 -6.27
C GLY A 322 -1.11 0.38 -7.15
N GLU A 323 -2.02 1.33 -7.38
CA GLU A 323 -1.77 2.55 -8.14
C GLU A 323 -1.00 3.60 -7.30
N CYS A 324 0.07 4.17 -7.85
CA CYS A 324 0.87 5.16 -7.14
C CYS A 324 0.13 6.51 -6.99
N GLY A 325 0.39 7.22 -5.89
CA GLY A 325 -0.15 8.54 -5.59
C GLY A 325 -1.47 8.51 -4.80
N GLN A 326 -2.16 7.37 -4.74
CA GLN A 326 -3.34 7.18 -3.88
C GLN A 326 -3.52 5.71 -3.52
N SER A 327 -3.93 5.42 -2.28
CA SER A 327 -4.23 4.04 -1.86
C SER A 327 -5.64 3.58 -2.23
N TYR A 328 -5.98 3.64 -3.53
CA TYR A 328 -7.23 3.10 -4.04
C TYR A 328 -7.37 1.61 -3.75
N THR A 329 -8.48 1.24 -3.15
CA THR A 329 -8.75 -0.12 -2.64
C THR A 329 -10.19 -0.49 -2.95
N ILE A 330 -10.44 -1.73 -3.34
CA ILE A 330 -11.79 -2.28 -3.40
C ILE A 330 -12.18 -2.78 -2.02
N HIS A 331 -13.24 -2.23 -1.47
CA HIS A 331 -13.92 -2.70 -0.28
C HIS A 331 -15.05 -3.64 -0.67
N LEU A 332 -14.94 -4.91 -0.29
CA LEU A 332 -15.85 -5.99 -0.69
C LEU A 332 -16.58 -6.58 0.51
N MET A 333 -17.90 -6.63 0.41
CA MET A 333 -18.85 -7.15 1.41
C MET A 333 -19.80 -8.15 0.75
N PRO A 334 -20.57 -8.93 1.54
CA PRO A 334 -21.63 -9.77 0.98
C PRO A 334 -22.62 -8.93 0.14
N GLY A 335 -22.67 -9.21 -1.15
CA GLY A 335 -23.61 -8.62 -2.11
C GLY A 335 -23.13 -7.35 -2.82
N GLU A 336 -22.06 -6.70 -2.36
CA GLU A 336 -21.54 -5.47 -2.97
C GLU A 336 -20.02 -5.32 -2.86
N TRP A 337 -19.46 -4.54 -3.77
CA TRP A 337 -18.10 -4.00 -3.64
C TRP A 337 -18.06 -2.55 -4.11
N LYS A 338 -17.14 -1.76 -3.57
CA LYS A 338 -16.96 -0.35 -3.93
C LYS A 338 -15.50 0.09 -3.89
N LEU A 339 -15.16 1.11 -4.66
CA LEU A 339 -13.85 1.76 -4.62
C LEU A 339 -13.78 2.74 -3.44
N ILE A 340 -12.73 2.65 -2.63
CA ILE A 340 -12.42 3.58 -1.53
C ILE A 340 -10.96 4.05 -1.63
N ASN A 341 -10.62 5.15 -0.98
CA ASN A 341 -9.28 5.77 -1.02
C ASN A 341 -8.64 6.01 0.35
N ASP A 342 -9.32 5.63 1.43
CA ASP A 342 -8.83 5.64 2.82
C ASP A 342 -9.23 4.33 3.53
N PRO A 343 -8.57 3.20 3.20
CA PRO A 343 -8.88 1.92 3.82
C PRO A 343 -8.39 1.86 5.28
N PRO A 344 -9.09 1.14 6.18
CA PRO A 344 -8.66 0.97 7.58
C PRO A 344 -7.42 0.06 7.72
N VAL A 345 -7.02 -0.64 6.66
CA VAL A 345 -5.86 -1.54 6.61
C VAL A 345 -4.63 -0.86 6.02
N ARG A 346 -3.43 -1.38 6.30
CA ARG A 346 -2.16 -0.86 5.76
C ARG A 346 -1.61 -1.79 4.69
N PHE A 347 -1.43 -1.30 3.46
CA PHE A 347 -0.88 -2.06 2.34
C PHE A 347 0.57 -1.69 2.05
N LEU A 348 1.47 -2.66 2.10
CA LEU A 348 2.82 -2.54 1.59
C LEU A 348 2.84 -3.00 0.13
N ARG A 349 3.41 -2.16 -0.74
CA ARG A 349 3.57 -2.43 -2.17
C ARG A 349 5.05 -2.70 -2.47
N PRO A 350 5.46 -3.97 -2.67
CA PRO A 350 6.82 -4.29 -3.10
C PRO A 350 7.10 -3.76 -4.51
N ASP A 351 8.37 -3.45 -4.83
CA ASP A 351 8.79 -2.88 -6.14
C ASP A 351 8.31 -3.68 -7.36
N THR A 352 8.10 -4.99 -7.21
CA THR A 352 7.64 -5.86 -8.29
C THR A 352 6.13 -5.85 -8.50
N MET A 353 5.35 -5.30 -7.57
CA MET A 353 3.90 -5.19 -7.69
C MET A 353 3.53 -4.27 -8.86
N ARG A 354 2.52 -4.64 -9.65
CA ARG A 354 1.97 -3.80 -10.72
C ARG A 354 0.51 -3.43 -10.42
N PRO A 355 0.02 -2.27 -10.90
CA PRO A 355 -1.34 -1.85 -10.61
C PRO A 355 -2.36 -2.79 -11.26
N LEU A 356 -3.47 -2.98 -10.55
CA LEU A 356 -4.73 -3.48 -11.11
C LEU A 356 -5.51 -2.30 -11.71
N PRO A 357 -6.30 -2.52 -12.77
CA PRO A 357 -7.21 -1.49 -13.26
C PRO A 357 -8.34 -1.23 -12.27
N ILE A 358 -8.96 -0.06 -12.36
CA ILE A 358 -10.24 0.20 -11.69
C ILE A 358 -11.30 -0.75 -12.31
N PRO A 359 -11.94 -1.63 -11.51
CA PRO A 359 -12.89 -2.60 -12.03
C PRO A 359 -14.21 -1.97 -12.51
N ILE A 360 -14.83 -2.62 -13.50
CA ILE A 360 -16.13 -2.23 -14.08
C ILE A 360 -17.16 -3.33 -13.76
N SER A 361 -18.19 -2.99 -12.98
CA SER A 361 -19.28 -3.93 -12.62
C SER A 361 -20.20 -4.25 -13.81
N GLY A 362 -20.89 -5.39 -13.75
CA GLY A 362 -21.92 -5.79 -14.73
C GLY A 362 -21.39 -6.51 -15.96
N GLY A 363 -20.14 -6.97 -15.94
CA GLY A 363 -19.53 -7.79 -16.98
C GLY A 363 -19.74 -9.29 -16.77
N ASP A 364 -19.12 -10.11 -17.63
CA ASP A 364 -19.02 -11.56 -17.48
C ASP A 364 -17.58 -12.06 -17.66
N LEU A 365 -17.33 -13.31 -17.29
CA LEU A 365 -16.02 -13.95 -17.41
C LEU A 365 -15.82 -14.68 -18.76
N SER A 366 -16.73 -14.55 -19.73
CA SER A 366 -16.71 -15.33 -20.97
C SER A 366 -15.45 -15.06 -21.81
N SER A 367 -15.00 -13.80 -21.85
CA SER A 367 -13.79 -13.43 -22.59
C SER A 367 -12.50 -13.98 -21.98
N LEU A 368 -12.50 -14.35 -20.69
CA LEU A 368 -11.34 -14.99 -20.06
C LEU A 368 -10.96 -16.27 -20.80
N TRP A 369 -11.96 -17.08 -21.18
CA TRP A 369 -11.80 -18.39 -21.81
C TRP A 369 -11.24 -18.34 -23.23
N GLN A 370 -11.13 -17.14 -23.82
CA GLN A 370 -10.45 -16.93 -25.10
C GLN A 370 -8.93 -16.75 -24.94
N MET A 371 -8.47 -16.47 -23.72
CA MET A 371 -7.07 -16.15 -23.39
C MET A 371 -6.39 -17.20 -22.51
N VAL A 372 -7.17 -18.05 -21.84
CA VAL A 372 -6.68 -19.17 -21.03
C VAL A 372 -7.04 -20.50 -21.65
N ASN A 373 -6.17 -21.50 -21.49
CA ASN A 373 -6.35 -22.84 -22.02
C ASN A 373 -6.79 -23.81 -20.91
N ILE A 374 -7.94 -23.52 -20.29
CA ILE A 374 -8.56 -24.32 -19.24
C ILE A 374 -9.74 -25.10 -19.86
N PRO A 375 -9.82 -26.43 -19.71
CA PRO A 375 -10.97 -27.23 -20.14
C PRO A 375 -12.28 -26.72 -19.57
N GLU A 376 -13.40 -26.87 -20.30
CA GLU A 376 -14.70 -26.36 -19.85
C GLU A 376 -15.13 -26.95 -18.50
N SER A 377 -14.83 -28.23 -18.28
CA SER A 377 -15.07 -28.94 -17.01
C SER A 377 -14.37 -28.31 -15.81
N ASP A 378 -13.21 -27.68 -16.03
CA ASP A 378 -12.35 -27.16 -14.95
C ASP A 378 -12.45 -25.64 -14.77
N ARG A 379 -13.23 -24.95 -15.61
CA ARG A 379 -13.40 -23.48 -15.54
C ARG A 379 -13.91 -23.03 -14.18
N LEU A 380 -14.83 -23.79 -13.58
CA LEU A 380 -15.39 -23.45 -12.27
C LEU A 380 -14.34 -23.61 -11.15
N LEU A 381 -13.44 -24.60 -11.24
CA LEU A 381 -12.30 -24.75 -10.33
C LEU A 381 -11.36 -23.54 -10.43
N ALA A 382 -11.07 -23.08 -11.65
CA ALA A 382 -10.22 -21.91 -11.88
C ALA A 382 -10.84 -20.61 -11.33
N ILE A 383 -12.15 -20.38 -11.55
CA ILE A 383 -12.86 -19.23 -10.95
C ILE A 383 -12.81 -19.31 -9.42
N THR A 384 -13.11 -20.49 -8.86
CA THR A 384 -13.11 -20.69 -7.41
C THR A 384 -11.72 -20.44 -6.84
N TRP A 385 -10.65 -20.88 -7.51
CA TRP A 385 -9.27 -20.61 -7.09
C TRP A 385 -8.93 -19.11 -7.11
N LEU A 386 -9.35 -18.37 -8.13
CA LEU A 386 -9.17 -16.92 -8.22
C LEU A 386 -9.86 -16.18 -7.07
N ILE A 387 -11.10 -16.55 -6.75
CA ILE A 387 -11.86 -15.92 -5.67
C ILE A 387 -11.35 -16.35 -4.30
N GLU A 388 -11.03 -17.63 -4.09
CA GLU A 388 -10.44 -18.11 -2.85
C GLU A 388 -9.09 -17.43 -2.59
N SER A 389 -8.33 -17.11 -3.64
CA SER A 389 -7.08 -16.33 -3.54
C SER A 389 -7.27 -14.90 -3.01
N LEU A 390 -8.50 -14.41 -2.91
CA LEU A 390 -8.86 -13.12 -2.31
C LEU A 390 -9.40 -13.27 -0.87
N ARG A 391 -9.39 -14.47 -0.29
CA ARG A 391 -9.86 -14.77 1.07
C ARG A 391 -8.70 -15.12 2.02
N PRO A 392 -7.94 -14.11 2.53
CA PRO A 392 -6.76 -14.34 3.37
C PRO A 392 -7.01 -15.15 4.66
N ASP A 393 -8.26 -15.24 5.11
CA ASP A 393 -8.65 -15.97 6.32
C ASP A 393 -8.82 -17.48 6.11
N THR A 394 -8.82 -17.99 4.88
CA THR A 394 -9.03 -19.42 4.58
C THR A 394 -7.79 -20.09 3.99
N PRO A 395 -7.62 -21.42 4.12
CA PRO A 395 -6.53 -22.14 3.46
C PRO A 395 -6.60 -22.01 1.93
N PHE A 396 -5.49 -21.67 1.28
CA PHE A 396 -5.44 -21.59 -0.17
C PHE A 396 -5.17 -22.96 -0.80
N PRO A 397 -5.94 -23.40 -1.82
CA PRO A 397 -5.48 -24.49 -2.66
C PRO A 397 -4.28 -24.08 -3.52
N VAL A 398 -3.32 -24.99 -3.69
CA VAL A 398 -2.25 -24.81 -4.67
C VAL A 398 -2.79 -25.17 -6.06
N LEU A 399 -2.66 -24.26 -7.02
CA LEU A 399 -3.04 -24.52 -8.41
C LEU A 399 -1.84 -25.07 -9.18
N GLU A 400 -1.99 -26.24 -9.79
CA GLU A 400 -1.01 -26.87 -10.67
C GLU A 400 -1.58 -26.95 -12.09
N LEU A 401 -0.88 -26.37 -13.06
CA LEU A 401 -1.21 -26.49 -14.48
C LEU A 401 -0.26 -27.49 -15.16
N ILE A 402 -0.82 -28.59 -15.67
CA ILE A 402 -0.10 -29.69 -16.31
C ILE A 402 -0.41 -29.68 -17.80
N GLY A 403 0.49 -30.21 -18.62
CA GLY A 403 0.22 -30.45 -20.04
C GLY A 403 1.49 -30.46 -20.89
N GLU A 404 1.39 -31.00 -22.10
CA GLU A 404 2.53 -31.11 -23.01
C GLU A 404 3.03 -29.75 -23.52
N GLN A 405 4.25 -29.73 -24.06
CA GLN A 405 4.77 -28.52 -24.71
C GLN A 405 3.79 -28.04 -25.79
N GLY A 406 3.44 -26.75 -25.76
CA GLY A 406 2.45 -26.18 -26.68
C GLY A 406 1.02 -26.10 -26.14
N SER A 407 0.74 -26.51 -24.90
CA SER A 407 -0.60 -26.34 -24.28
C SER A 407 -0.87 -24.96 -23.64
N ALA A 408 -0.09 -23.92 -23.97
CA ALA A 408 -0.28 -22.55 -23.46
C ALA A 408 -0.39 -22.39 -21.91
N LYS A 409 0.22 -23.29 -21.12
CA LYS A 409 0.25 -23.23 -19.64
C LYS A 409 0.76 -21.91 -19.10
N SER A 410 1.90 -21.45 -19.61
CA SER A 410 2.57 -20.23 -19.15
C SER A 410 1.70 -19.00 -19.40
N THR A 411 1.08 -18.91 -20.58
CA THR A 411 0.12 -17.84 -20.91
C THR A 411 -1.10 -17.90 -19.99
N THR A 412 -1.64 -19.09 -19.75
CA THR A 412 -2.78 -19.30 -18.84
C THR A 412 -2.46 -18.84 -17.42
N GLN A 413 -1.33 -19.29 -16.87
CA GLN A 413 -0.85 -18.89 -15.54
C GLN A 413 -0.64 -17.38 -15.43
N MET A 414 -0.03 -16.75 -16.44
CA MET A 414 0.18 -15.32 -16.49
C MET A 414 -1.16 -14.56 -16.47
N VAL A 415 -2.12 -14.95 -17.30
CA VAL A 415 -3.45 -14.32 -17.37
C VAL A 415 -4.20 -14.46 -16.05
N LEU A 416 -4.23 -15.66 -15.46
CA LEU A 416 -4.88 -15.89 -14.16
C LEU A 416 -4.23 -15.07 -13.05
N ARG A 417 -2.89 -15.02 -12.99
CA ARG A 417 -2.17 -14.22 -12.00
C ARG A 417 -2.46 -12.73 -12.18
N ARG A 418 -2.32 -12.19 -13.40
CA ARG A 418 -2.54 -10.77 -13.68
C ARG A 418 -3.96 -10.33 -13.37
N LEU A 419 -4.94 -11.24 -13.39
CA LEU A 419 -6.31 -10.87 -13.07
C LEU A 419 -6.43 -10.31 -11.64
N ILE A 420 -5.65 -10.84 -10.68
CA ILE A 420 -5.75 -10.49 -9.25
C ILE A 420 -4.47 -9.96 -8.60
N ASP A 421 -3.28 -10.27 -9.13
CA ASP A 421 -1.98 -9.79 -8.63
C ASP A 421 -0.94 -9.61 -9.76
N PRO A 422 -1.12 -8.61 -10.65
CA PRO A 422 -0.12 -8.23 -11.65
C PRO A 422 1.27 -8.03 -11.04
N ASN A 423 2.30 -8.56 -11.70
CA ASN A 423 3.66 -8.43 -11.22
C ASN A 423 4.67 -8.17 -12.35
N ALA A 424 5.78 -7.51 -12.03
CA ALA A 424 6.88 -7.30 -12.96
C ALA A 424 7.49 -8.62 -13.45
N CYS A 425 7.37 -9.69 -12.67
CA CYS A 425 7.76 -11.04 -13.03
C CYS A 425 6.60 -12.00 -12.72
N ASP A 426 5.65 -12.10 -13.66
CA ASP A 426 4.45 -12.92 -13.55
C ASP A 426 4.76 -14.42 -13.46
N LEU A 427 5.82 -14.85 -14.13
CA LEU A 427 6.25 -16.24 -14.20
C LEU A 427 7.68 -16.35 -13.66
N ARG A 428 7.86 -16.91 -12.46
CA ARG A 428 9.17 -17.06 -11.82
C ARG A 428 9.75 -18.43 -12.08
N ALA A 429 11.07 -18.53 -12.21
CA ALA A 429 11.75 -19.82 -12.30
C ALA A 429 11.53 -20.68 -11.03
N ALA A 430 11.68 -21.99 -11.18
CA ALA A 430 11.58 -22.95 -10.09
C ALA A 430 12.47 -22.55 -8.88
N PRO A 431 11.95 -22.65 -7.64
CA PRO A 431 12.75 -22.41 -6.45
C PRO A 431 13.82 -23.49 -6.29
N LYS A 432 14.97 -23.14 -5.69
CA LYS A 432 16.06 -24.10 -5.42
C LYS A 432 16.05 -24.57 -3.97
N THR A 433 15.51 -23.76 -3.08
CA THR A 433 15.48 -23.98 -1.62
C THR A 433 14.12 -23.61 -1.03
N THR A 434 13.88 -24.04 0.21
CA THR A 434 12.70 -23.61 0.99
C THR A 434 12.73 -22.11 1.29
N GLU A 435 13.93 -21.55 1.49
CA GLU A 435 14.15 -20.11 1.67
C GLU A 435 13.67 -19.30 0.46
N ASP A 436 13.95 -19.75 -0.77
CA ASP A 436 13.48 -19.08 -2.00
C ASP A 436 11.95 -18.98 -2.04
N ILE A 437 11.24 -19.98 -1.50
CA ILE A 437 9.78 -20.00 -1.45
C ILE A 437 9.27 -18.93 -0.49
N PHE A 438 9.81 -18.86 0.72
CA PHE A 438 9.42 -17.85 1.69
C PHE A 438 9.82 -16.43 1.29
N VAL A 439 11.01 -16.24 0.71
CA VAL A 439 11.43 -14.95 0.17
C VAL A 439 10.47 -14.49 -0.93
N SER A 440 10.05 -15.40 -1.82
CA SER A 440 9.04 -15.10 -2.84
C SER A 440 7.70 -14.73 -2.20
N GLY A 441 7.22 -15.50 -1.21
CA GLY A 441 5.96 -15.21 -0.50
C GLY A 441 5.99 -13.93 0.35
N GLY A 442 7.16 -13.52 0.83
CA GLY A 442 7.33 -12.28 1.59
C GLY A 442 7.09 -11.01 0.76
N VAL A 443 7.20 -11.08 -0.56
CA VAL A 443 7.13 -9.91 -1.46
C VAL A 443 6.12 -10.04 -2.61
N ASN A 444 5.34 -11.11 -2.66
CA ASN A 444 4.25 -11.30 -3.64
C ASN A 444 2.98 -11.71 -2.90
N TRP A 445 1.81 -11.36 -3.44
CA TRP A 445 0.56 -11.93 -2.97
C TRP A 445 0.35 -13.32 -3.59
N VAL A 446 0.44 -13.44 -4.91
CA VAL A 446 0.42 -14.75 -5.59
C VAL A 446 1.85 -15.21 -5.85
N VAL A 447 2.24 -16.35 -5.28
CA VAL A 447 3.50 -17.01 -5.62
C VAL A 447 3.30 -17.83 -6.88
N SER A 448 4.10 -17.55 -7.90
CA SER A 448 3.89 -18.09 -9.26
C SER A 448 5.18 -18.67 -9.81
N TYR A 449 5.22 -20.00 -9.99
CA TYR A 449 6.39 -20.71 -10.52
C TYR A 449 6.11 -21.35 -11.88
N GLU A 450 7.03 -21.21 -12.82
CA GLU A 450 6.94 -21.77 -14.16
C GLU A 450 7.99 -22.86 -14.38
N ASN A 451 7.64 -23.84 -15.21
CA ASN A 451 8.50 -24.91 -15.70
C ASN A 451 9.07 -25.76 -14.56
N ILE A 452 8.20 -26.14 -13.62
CA ILE A 452 8.55 -27.05 -12.53
C ILE A 452 8.65 -28.46 -13.08
N SER A 453 9.86 -29.01 -13.11
CA SER A 453 10.09 -30.41 -13.48
C SER A 453 10.12 -31.35 -12.27
N HIS A 454 10.48 -30.83 -11.09
CA HIS A 454 10.58 -31.62 -9.86
C HIS A 454 10.49 -30.72 -8.62
N LEU A 455 9.75 -31.16 -7.60
CA LEU A 455 9.72 -30.54 -6.27
C LEU A 455 10.19 -31.54 -5.22
N SER A 456 11.19 -31.15 -4.42
CA SER A 456 11.61 -31.96 -3.28
C SER A 456 10.50 -32.06 -2.23
N ALA A 457 10.51 -33.10 -1.39
CA ALA A 457 9.52 -33.26 -0.32
C ALA A 457 9.47 -32.02 0.60
N GLN A 458 10.63 -31.48 0.99
CA GLN A 458 10.71 -30.27 1.80
C GLN A 458 10.08 -29.05 1.14
N MET A 459 10.21 -28.91 -0.19
CA MET A 459 9.59 -27.82 -0.93
C MET A 459 8.07 -27.99 -0.97
N GLN A 460 7.57 -29.22 -1.16
CA GLN A 460 6.13 -29.50 -1.14
C GLN A 460 5.51 -29.22 0.25
N ASP A 461 6.19 -29.64 1.33
CA ASP A 461 5.80 -29.30 2.70
C ASP A 461 5.80 -27.78 2.91
N THR A 462 6.79 -27.08 2.35
CA THR A 462 6.88 -25.62 2.42
C THR A 462 5.72 -24.94 1.68
N LEU A 463 5.29 -25.46 0.53
CA LEU A 463 4.11 -24.96 -0.18
C LEU A 463 2.83 -25.16 0.65
N CYS A 464 2.69 -26.30 1.34
CA CYS A 464 1.57 -26.52 2.28
C CYS A 464 1.55 -25.48 3.42
N ILE A 465 2.73 -25.20 4.01
CA ILE A 465 2.86 -24.20 5.08
C ILE A 465 2.51 -22.82 4.54
N LEU A 466 3.05 -22.44 3.37
CA LEU A 466 2.78 -21.15 2.76
C LEU A 466 1.29 -20.96 2.40
N ALA A 467 0.60 -22.01 1.97
CA ALA A 467 -0.81 -21.96 1.61
C ALA A 467 -1.76 -21.84 2.83
N THR A 468 -1.33 -22.34 4.00
CA THR A 468 -2.12 -22.29 5.25
C THR A 468 -1.71 -21.18 6.20
N GLY A 469 -0.52 -20.63 6.01
CA GLY A 469 0.11 -19.62 6.85
C GLY A 469 1.13 -20.23 7.78
N GLY A 470 2.35 -19.70 7.75
CA GLY A 470 3.43 -20.11 8.63
C GLY A 470 4.69 -19.28 8.42
N GLY A 471 5.75 -19.65 9.13
CA GLY A 471 7.00 -18.90 9.19
C GLY A 471 8.21 -19.70 8.74
N PHE A 472 9.17 -19.01 8.15
CA PHE A 472 10.55 -19.48 7.98
C PHE A 472 11.50 -18.59 8.75
N ALA A 473 12.40 -19.20 9.50
CA ALA A 473 13.31 -18.50 10.38
C ALA A 473 14.75 -18.93 10.06
N LYS A 474 15.65 -17.94 9.95
CA LYS A 474 17.07 -18.15 9.67
C LYS A 474 17.89 -17.07 10.37
N ARG A 475 19.10 -17.41 10.81
CA ARG A 475 20.03 -16.42 11.38
C ARG A 475 20.31 -15.28 10.41
N LYS A 476 20.23 -14.05 10.91
CA LYS A 476 20.57 -12.85 10.14
C LYS A 476 22.06 -12.86 9.79
N LEU A 477 22.39 -12.54 8.54
CA LEU A 477 23.79 -12.45 8.10
C LEU A 477 24.53 -11.42 8.99
N TYR A 478 25.70 -11.80 9.50
CA TYR A 478 26.57 -10.99 10.37
C TYR A 478 26.05 -10.72 11.80
N SER A 479 25.13 -11.54 12.32
CA SER A 479 24.80 -11.57 13.76
C SER A 479 24.71 -13.01 14.26
N ASP A 480 25.31 -13.29 15.42
CA ASP A 480 25.27 -14.63 16.02
C ASP A 480 23.98 -14.89 16.84
N ALA A 481 23.19 -13.85 17.11
CA ALA A 481 22.04 -13.91 18.03
C ALA A 481 20.68 -13.50 17.41
N ASP A 482 20.65 -12.74 16.31
CA ASP A 482 19.38 -12.31 15.68
C ASP A 482 18.92 -13.27 14.58
N GLU A 483 17.63 -13.57 14.57
CA GLU A 483 16.95 -14.38 13.56
C GLU A 483 16.08 -13.49 12.66
N SER A 484 16.17 -13.67 11.34
CA SER A 484 15.22 -13.13 10.39
C SER A 484 14.09 -14.13 10.19
N VAL A 485 12.86 -13.70 10.48
CA VAL A 485 11.64 -14.50 10.33
C VAL A 485 10.80 -13.94 9.19
N ILE A 486 10.41 -14.80 8.24
CA ILE A 486 9.45 -14.47 7.18
C ILE A 486 8.17 -15.25 7.47
N ASN A 487 7.13 -14.56 7.91
CA ASN A 487 5.80 -15.12 8.09
C ASN A 487 4.93 -14.75 6.89
N ALA A 488 4.40 -15.75 6.18
CA ALA A 488 3.58 -15.52 5.00
C ALA A 488 2.47 -16.58 4.86
N LYS A 489 1.34 -16.13 4.31
CA LYS A 489 0.24 -16.97 3.84
C LYS A 489 -0.13 -16.50 2.44
N ARG A 490 0.05 -17.33 1.40
CA ARG A 490 -0.04 -16.91 0.00
C ARG A 490 -0.71 -17.95 -0.89
N PRO A 491 -1.58 -17.54 -1.83
CA PRO A 491 -1.96 -18.38 -2.95
C PRO A 491 -0.73 -18.77 -3.78
N VAL A 492 -0.73 -20.01 -4.27
CA VAL A 492 0.36 -20.55 -5.08
C VAL A 492 -0.21 -21.08 -6.40
N VAL A 493 0.44 -20.69 -7.49
CA VAL A 493 0.26 -21.31 -8.81
C VAL A 493 1.59 -21.82 -9.33
N LEU A 494 1.59 -23.02 -9.90
CA LEU A 494 2.74 -23.57 -10.59
C LEU A 494 2.34 -24.27 -11.89
N ASN A 495 3.26 -24.36 -12.83
CA ASN A 495 3.07 -25.18 -14.03
C ASN A 495 4.26 -26.11 -14.28
N GLY A 496 3.98 -27.18 -15.03
CA GLY A 496 4.96 -28.17 -15.43
C GLY A 496 4.49 -28.98 -16.65
N ILE A 497 5.40 -29.75 -17.23
CA ILE A 497 5.02 -30.71 -18.29
C ILE A 497 4.35 -31.93 -17.64
N SER A 498 4.93 -32.43 -16.56
CA SER A 498 4.42 -33.52 -15.72
C SER A 498 3.93 -33.00 -14.38
N ALA A 499 3.14 -33.81 -13.67
CA ALA A 499 2.77 -33.53 -12.28
C ALA A 499 4.02 -33.36 -11.41
N ALA A 500 4.14 -32.21 -10.76
CA ALA A 500 5.22 -31.88 -9.83
C ALA A 500 4.78 -32.13 -8.38
N ILE A 501 3.49 -31.98 -8.10
CA ILE A 501 2.87 -32.29 -6.81
C ILE A 501 2.70 -33.81 -6.70
N THR A 502 3.42 -34.42 -5.76
CA THR A 502 3.48 -35.87 -5.57
C THR A 502 3.39 -36.29 -4.11
N ALA A 503 3.58 -35.37 -3.17
CA ALA A 503 3.41 -35.61 -1.76
C ALA A 503 1.91 -35.58 -1.42
N GLN A 504 1.43 -36.65 -0.78
CA GLN A 504 0.02 -36.82 -0.45
C GLN A 504 -0.58 -35.60 0.27
N ASP A 505 0.16 -35.01 1.22
CA ASP A 505 -0.33 -33.87 1.98
C ASP A 505 -0.63 -32.65 1.10
N LEU A 506 0.18 -32.43 0.06
CA LEU A 506 0.01 -31.34 -0.90
C LEU A 506 -1.03 -31.69 -1.97
N ILE A 507 -1.07 -32.95 -2.44
CA ILE A 507 -2.11 -33.45 -3.36
C ILE A 507 -3.51 -33.16 -2.78
N ASP A 508 -3.73 -33.47 -1.50
CA ASP A 508 -5.04 -33.25 -0.86
C ASP A 508 -5.41 -31.77 -0.67
N ARG A 509 -4.47 -30.85 -0.92
CA ARG A 509 -4.59 -29.38 -0.83
C ARG A 509 -4.36 -28.68 -2.17
N ALA A 510 -4.32 -29.41 -3.27
CA ALA A 510 -4.05 -28.87 -4.59
C ALA A 510 -5.21 -29.10 -5.56
N ILE A 511 -5.23 -28.31 -6.61
CA ILE A 511 -6.08 -28.47 -7.78
C ILE A 511 -5.14 -28.61 -8.98
N SER A 512 -5.15 -29.76 -9.63
CA SER A 512 -4.32 -30.03 -10.80
C SER A 512 -5.20 -29.98 -12.05
N ILE A 513 -4.99 -29.00 -12.92
CA ILE A 513 -5.73 -28.84 -14.19
C ILE A 513 -4.83 -29.22 -15.35
N GLU A 514 -5.29 -30.13 -16.19
CA GLU A 514 -4.60 -30.53 -17.42
C GLU A 514 -5.03 -29.66 -18.60
N THR A 515 -4.06 -28.92 -19.12
CA THR A 515 -4.24 -28.01 -20.25
C THR A 515 -4.07 -28.78 -21.58
N PRO A 516 -5.07 -28.78 -22.49
CA PRO A 516 -5.00 -29.55 -23.72
C PRO A 516 -4.00 -28.95 -24.72
N VAL A 517 -3.48 -29.76 -25.65
CA VAL A 517 -2.61 -29.24 -26.71
C VAL A 517 -3.40 -28.31 -27.63
N ILE A 518 -2.92 -27.08 -27.84
CA ILE A 518 -3.60 -26.12 -28.71
C ILE A 518 -3.38 -26.50 -30.18
N THR A 519 -4.47 -26.56 -30.94
CA THR A 519 -4.44 -26.82 -32.39
C THR A 519 -4.28 -25.54 -33.20
N LYS A 520 -4.87 -24.44 -32.71
CA LYS A 520 -4.76 -23.10 -33.29
C LYS A 520 -3.90 -22.23 -32.37
N ARG A 521 -2.85 -21.62 -32.93
CA ARG A 521 -2.00 -20.67 -32.20
C ARG A 521 -2.45 -19.26 -32.51
N THR A 522 -2.64 -18.48 -31.46
CA THR A 522 -2.82 -17.02 -31.52
C THR A 522 -1.51 -16.38 -31.12
N GLU A 523 -1.16 -15.25 -31.73
CA GLU A 523 0.04 -14.51 -31.33
C GLU A 523 -0.12 -13.98 -29.90
N ILE A 524 0.97 -14.02 -29.13
CA ILE A 524 0.94 -13.61 -27.72
C ILE A 524 0.53 -12.14 -27.55
N ASN A 525 0.92 -11.27 -28.49
CA ASN A 525 0.61 -9.85 -28.45
C ASN A 525 -0.90 -9.59 -28.64
N GLU A 526 -1.58 -10.39 -29.46
CA GLU A 526 -3.03 -10.29 -29.67
C GLU A 526 -3.79 -10.71 -28.40
N ILE A 527 -3.34 -11.78 -27.73
CA ILE A 527 -3.86 -12.21 -26.43
C ILE A 527 -3.67 -11.11 -25.38
N LEU A 528 -2.47 -10.51 -25.32
CA LEU A 528 -2.15 -9.45 -24.36
C LEU A 528 -2.95 -8.17 -24.60
N CYS A 529 -3.12 -7.76 -25.86
CA CYS A 529 -3.93 -6.60 -26.22
C CYS A 529 -5.40 -6.80 -25.82
N THR A 530 -5.96 -7.98 -26.14
CA THR A 530 -7.31 -8.37 -25.72
C THR A 530 -7.42 -8.38 -24.18
N TYR A 531 -6.40 -8.89 -23.50
CA TYR A 531 -6.37 -8.94 -22.04
C TYR A 531 -6.39 -7.54 -21.43
N GLU A 532 -5.52 -6.63 -21.88
CA GLU A 532 -5.45 -5.26 -21.36
C GLU A 532 -6.76 -4.51 -21.53
N GLU A 533 -7.43 -4.67 -22.69
CA GLU A 533 -8.75 -4.08 -22.94
C GLU A 533 -9.85 -4.65 -22.04
N LYS A 534 -9.78 -5.95 -21.73
CA LYS A 534 -10.83 -6.68 -20.98
C LYS A 534 -10.58 -6.75 -19.48
N HIS A 535 -9.37 -6.46 -18.99
CA HIS A 535 -8.99 -6.63 -17.58
C HIS A 535 -9.92 -5.88 -16.60
N PRO A 536 -10.30 -4.60 -16.81
CA PRO A 536 -11.24 -3.92 -15.93
C PRO A 536 -12.60 -4.62 -15.81
N ILE A 537 -13.11 -5.16 -16.92
CA ILE A 537 -14.40 -5.86 -17.01
C ILE A 537 -14.30 -7.23 -16.34
N LEU A 538 -13.23 -7.98 -16.61
CA LEU A 538 -12.99 -9.30 -16.02
C LEU A 538 -12.80 -9.21 -14.51
N LEU A 539 -12.05 -8.21 -14.02
CA LEU A 539 -11.88 -7.99 -12.59
C LEU A 539 -13.21 -7.63 -11.92
N GLY A 540 -14.00 -6.73 -12.53
CA GLY A 540 -15.32 -6.38 -12.01
C GLY A 540 -16.29 -7.55 -11.99
N ALA A 541 -16.35 -8.36 -13.06
CA ALA A 541 -17.15 -9.58 -13.10
C ALA A 541 -16.72 -10.60 -12.04
N LEU A 542 -15.41 -10.78 -11.81
CA LEU A 542 -14.89 -11.64 -10.75
C LEU A 542 -15.32 -11.16 -9.36
N LEU A 543 -15.26 -9.84 -9.11
CA LEU A 543 -15.68 -9.23 -7.86
C LEU A 543 -17.20 -9.29 -7.66
N ASP A 544 -18.00 -9.15 -8.73
CA ASP A 544 -19.45 -9.33 -8.69
C ASP A 544 -19.82 -10.76 -8.27
N VAL A 545 -19.17 -11.77 -8.86
CA VAL A 545 -19.34 -13.18 -8.48
C VAL A 545 -18.89 -13.41 -7.03
N PHE A 546 -17.76 -12.83 -6.62
CA PHE A 546 -17.26 -12.96 -5.25
C PHE A 546 -18.25 -12.37 -4.23
N ALA A 547 -18.69 -11.13 -4.43
CA ALA A 547 -19.64 -10.45 -3.55
C ALA A 547 -20.96 -11.24 -3.44
N GLN A 548 -21.51 -11.72 -4.55
CA GLN A 548 -22.72 -12.55 -4.56
C GLN A 548 -22.50 -13.88 -3.86
N SER A 549 -21.35 -14.54 -4.07
CA SER A 549 -21.03 -15.83 -3.45
C SER A 549 -20.94 -15.72 -1.93
N LEU A 550 -20.44 -14.59 -1.40
CA LEU A 550 -20.43 -14.33 0.04
C LEU A 550 -21.82 -14.26 0.66
N THR A 551 -22.86 -13.87 -0.09
CA THR A 551 -24.25 -13.91 0.41
C THR A 551 -24.80 -15.34 0.53
N ARG A 552 -24.34 -16.24 -0.34
CA ARG A 552 -24.78 -17.64 -0.39
C ARG A 552 -23.99 -18.53 0.56
N LEU A 553 -22.71 -18.24 0.75
CA LEU A 553 -21.76 -19.05 1.52
C LEU A 553 -22.24 -19.51 2.91
N PRO A 554 -22.95 -18.69 3.72
CA PRO A 554 -23.47 -19.13 5.02
C PRO A 554 -24.52 -20.26 4.93
N MET A 555 -25.23 -20.38 3.80
CA MET A 555 -26.27 -21.39 3.57
C MET A 555 -25.72 -22.71 3.03
N ILE A 556 -24.51 -22.71 2.47
CA ILE A 556 -23.89 -23.90 1.90
C ILE A 556 -23.50 -24.91 2.99
N GLN A 557 -24.03 -26.13 2.86
CA GLN A 557 -23.72 -27.28 3.71
C GLN A 557 -23.01 -28.36 2.91
N LEU A 558 -21.96 -28.94 3.49
CA LEU A 558 -21.25 -30.06 2.89
C LEU A 558 -21.90 -31.40 3.29
N PRO A 559 -21.95 -32.39 2.37
CA PRO A 559 -22.37 -33.74 2.72
C PRO A 559 -21.43 -34.36 3.76
N SER A 560 -22.00 -34.89 4.85
CA SER A 560 -21.22 -35.46 5.97
C SER A 560 -20.37 -36.68 5.60
N LYS A 561 -20.75 -37.42 4.55
CA LYS A 561 -20.03 -38.62 4.09
C LYS A 561 -18.89 -38.36 3.12
N ASN A 562 -18.84 -37.18 2.47
CA ASN A 562 -17.89 -36.84 1.41
C ASN A 562 -17.24 -35.47 1.65
N CYS A 563 -16.97 -35.12 2.91
CA CYS A 563 -16.37 -33.83 3.26
C CYS A 563 -14.88 -33.80 2.86
N PRO A 564 -14.48 -32.98 1.87
CA PRO A 564 -13.10 -32.91 1.44
C PRO A 564 -12.25 -32.12 2.45
N ARG A 565 -10.93 -32.30 2.38
CA ARG A 565 -9.98 -31.59 3.26
C ARG A 565 -10.05 -30.06 3.13
N LEU A 566 -10.25 -29.56 1.92
CA LEU A 566 -10.34 -28.13 1.60
C LEU A 566 -11.78 -27.63 1.79
N ILE A 567 -12.27 -27.67 3.03
CA ILE A 567 -13.66 -27.37 3.39
C ILE A 567 -14.10 -25.99 2.92
N GLU A 568 -13.32 -24.95 3.23
CA GLU A 568 -13.65 -23.55 2.93
C GLU A 568 -13.69 -23.28 1.42
N PHE A 569 -12.74 -23.87 0.68
CA PHE A 569 -12.70 -23.81 -0.77
C PHE A 569 -13.89 -24.53 -1.40
N THR A 570 -14.23 -25.73 -0.92
CA THR A 570 -15.38 -26.47 -1.45
C THR A 570 -16.68 -25.74 -1.19
N ARG A 571 -16.88 -25.19 0.01
CA ARG A 571 -18.07 -24.37 0.31
C ARG A 571 -18.14 -23.13 -0.57
N LEU A 572 -17.01 -22.46 -0.84
CA LEU A 572 -16.97 -21.34 -1.77
C LEU A 572 -17.33 -21.77 -3.18
N GLY A 573 -16.74 -22.85 -3.69
CA GLY A 573 -16.99 -23.32 -5.04
C GLY A 573 -18.45 -23.70 -5.27
N MET A 574 -19.09 -24.33 -4.28
CA MET A 574 -20.54 -24.59 -4.30
C MET A 574 -21.36 -23.28 -4.33
N ALA A 575 -20.98 -22.28 -3.53
CA ALA A 575 -21.64 -20.97 -3.55
C ALA A 575 -21.48 -20.25 -4.90
N ILE A 576 -20.28 -20.32 -5.49
CA ILE A 576 -19.98 -19.76 -6.82
C ILE A 576 -20.81 -20.48 -7.87
N ALA A 577 -20.91 -21.82 -7.81
CA ALA A 577 -21.71 -22.62 -8.73
C ALA A 577 -23.15 -22.11 -8.79
N GLU A 578 -23.79 -21.93 -7.62
CA GLU A 578 -25.16 -21.39 -7.52
C GLU A 578 -25.28 -19.98 -8.13
N VAL A 579 -24.28 -19.12 -7.94
CA VAL A 579 -24.26 -17.75 -8.49
C VAL A 579 -24.14 -17.76 -10.01
N VAL A 580 -23.36 -18.67 -10.59
CA VAL A 580 -23.17 -18.78 -12.05
C VAL A 580 -24.21 -19.67 -12.75
N GLY A 581 -25.26 -20.08 -12.02
CA GLY A 581 -26.38 -20.86 -12.57
C GLY A 581 -26.15 -22.37 -12.67
N GLN A 582 -25.14 -22.89 -11.95
CA GLN A 582 -24.85 -24.32 -11.78
C GLN A 582 -25.30 -24.78 -10.38
N THR A 583 -25.26 -26.08 -10.10
CA THR A 583 -25.58 -26.61 -8.77
C THR A 583 -24.32 -26.75 -7.91
N GLY A 584 -24.46 -26.65 -6.59
CA GLY A 584 -23.35 -26.92 -5.67
C GLY A 584 -22.81 -28.36 -5.79
N ASP A 585 -23.68 -29.33 -6.07
CA ASP A 585 -23.29 -30.73 -6.25
C ASP A 585 -22.39 -30.93 -7.47
N GLU A 586 -22.67 -30.25 -8.59
CA GLU A 586 -21.81 -30.27 -9.78
C GLU A 586 -20.38 -29.80 -9.47
N PHE A 587 -20.22 -28.74 -8.64
CA PHE A 587 -18.88 -28.33 -8.21
C PHE A 587 -18.18 -29.41 -7.41
N LEU A 588 -18.88 -30.03 -6.45
CA LEU A 588 -18.32 -31.07 -5.59
C LEU A 588 -17.90 -32.30 -6.41
N GLU A 589 -18.69 -32.70 -7.40
CA GLU A 589 -18.36 -33.78 -8.34
C GLU A 589 -17.11 -33.45 -9.14
N THR A 590 -17.03 -32.27 -9.76
CA THR A 590 -15.85 -31.81 -10.51
C THR A 590 -14.60 -31.76 -9.62
N PHE A 591 -14.71 -31.22 -8.41
CA PHE A 591 -13.58 -31.14 -7.48
C PHE A 591 -13.11 -32.54 -7.05
N ASN A 592 -14.02 -33.47 -6.78
CA ASN A 592 -13.67 -34.83 -6.46
C ASN A 592 -13.02 -35.56 -7.65
N ALA A 593 -13.53 -35.37 -8.87
CA ALA A 593 -12.95 -35.94 -10.08
C ALA A 593 -11.49 -35.46 -10.29
N CYS A 594 -11.25 -34.15 -10.17
CA CYS A 594 -9.91 -33.56 -10.25
C CYS A 594 -8.94 -34.18 -9.23
N ARG A 595 -9.39 -34.43 -7.99
CA ARG A 595 -8.57 -35.09 -6.95
C ARG A 595 -8.22 -36.54 -7.32
N HIS A 596 -9.22 -37.33 -7.72
CA HIS A 596 -8.99 -38.73 -8.10
C HIS A 596 -7.99 -38.84 -9.26
N GLU A 597 -8.08 -37.94 -10.22
CA GLU A 597 -7.18 -37.89 -11.36
C GLU A 597 -5.75 -37.51 -10.96
N SER A 598 -5.57 -36.53 -10.06
CA SER A 598 -4.25 -36.15 -9.52
C SER A 598 -3.54 -37.32 -8.81
N ILE A 599 -4.31 -38.15 -8.08
CA ILE A 599 -3.80 -39.35 -7.41
C ILE A 599 -3.42 -40.43 -8.43
N ALA A 600 -4.26 -40.68 -9.43
CA ALA A 600 -3.97 -41.63 -10.51
C ALA A 600 -2.67 -41.26 -11.22
N ARG A 601 -2.47 -39.97 -11.57
CA ARG A 601 -1.22 -39.47 -12.16
C ARG A 601 0.00 -39.69 -11.26
N THR A 602 -0.16 -39.54 -9.94
CA THR A 602 0.94 -39.79 -8.98
C THR A 602 1.37 -41.25 -8.97
N ILE A 603 0.41 -42.16 -9.13
CA ILE A 603 0.67 -43.60 -9.25
C ILE A 603 1.39 -43.89 -10.57
N ASP A 604 0.93 -43.33 -11.69
CA ASP A 604 1.55 -43.51 -13.01
C ASP A 604 2.99 -42.95 -13.06
N ALA A 605 3.26 -41.87 -12.33
CA ALA A 605 4.59 -41.29 -12.20
C ALA A 605 5.54 -42.11 -11.29
N SER A 606 5.04 -43.11 -10.57
CA SER A 606 5.82 -43.95 -9.66
C SER A 606 5.95 -45.37 -10.22
N PRO A 607 7.10 -45.73 -10.85
CA PRO A 607 7.30 -47.08 -11.39
C PRO A 607 7.10 -48.19 -10.36
N VAL A 608 7.44 -47.91 -9.09
CA VAL A 608 7.24 -48.84 -7.97
C VAL A 608 5.75 -49.03 -7.66
N ALA A 609 4.94 -47.98 -7.72
CA ALA A 609 3.51 -48.07 -7.49
C ALA A 609 2.84 -48.85 -8.62
N SER A 610 3.12 -48.51 -9.88
CA SER A 610 2.59 -49.22 -11.04
C SER A 610 2.96 -50.72 -11.00
N ALA A 611 4.23 -51.04 -10.74
CA ALA A 611 4.69 -52.43 -10.64
C ALA A 611 4.03 -53.20 -9.48
N LEU A 612 3.80 -52.53 -8.34
CA LEU A 612 3.12 -53.14 -7.19
C LEU A 612 1.65 -53.44 -7.52
N ILE A 613 0.95 -52.51 -8.19
CA ILE A 613 -0.44 -52.70 -8.61
C ILE A 613 -0.53 -53.88 -9.57
N GLU A 614 0.30 -53.93 -10.61
CA GLU A 614 0.31 -55.03 -11.58
C GLU A 614 0.62 -56.38 -10.90
N TRP A 615 1.62 -56.40 -10.00
CA TRP A 615 1.93 -57.59 -9.20
C TRP A 615 0.76 -58.02 -8.31
N PHE A 616 0.03 -57.08 -7.70
CA PHE A 616 -1.08 -57.36 -6.80
C PHE A 616 -2.33 -57.84 -7.57
N ASP A 617 -2.62 -57.21 -8.71
CA ASP A 617 -3.69 -57.61 -9.62
C ASP A 617 -3.44 -59.01 -10.20
N MET A 618 -2.20 -59.34 -10.58
CA MET A 618 -1.84 -60.71 -11.04
C MET A 618 -2.08 -61.76 -9.94
N ARG A 619 -2.10 -61.35 -8.67
CA ARG A 619 -2.40 -62.21 -7.51
C ARG A 619 -3.86 -62.16 -7.09
N ASN A 620 -4.75 -61.67 -7.95
CA ASN A 620 -6.17 -61.48 -7.66
C ASN A 620 -6.40 -60.70 -6.34
N ARG A 621 -5.54 -59.70 -6.08
CA ARG A 621 -5.61 -58.82 -4.90
C ARG A 621 -5.63 -59.55 -3.55
N GLN A 622 -5.05 -60.75 -3.49
CA GLN A 622 -4.98 -61.51 -2.25
C GLN A 622 -4.06 -60.84 -1.23
N LYS A 623 -4.59 -60.61 -0.02
CA LYS A 623 -3.81 -60.12 1.12
C LYS A 623 -2.51 -60.91 1.25
N THR A 624 -1.40 -60.19 1.33
CA THR A 624 -0.06 -60.76 1.34
C THR A 624 0.84 -60.07 2.36
N ASP A 625 1.45 -60.88 3.22
CA ASP A 625 2.48 -60.44 4.17
C ASP A 625 3.82 -61.04 3.75
N LEU A 626 4.80 -60.22 3.38
CA LEU A 626 6.11 -60.68 2.91
C LEU A 626 7.27 -59.88 3.51
N PRO A 627 8.45 -60.51 3.72
CA PRO A 627 9.68 -59.79 3.99
C PRO A 627 9.99 -58.83 2.83
N LEU A 628 10.44 -57.60 3.14
CA LEU A 628 10.69 -56.54 2.15
C LEU A 628 11.62 -56.98 1.00
N LYS A 629 12.63 -57.80 1.30
CA LYS A 629 13.55 -58.34 0.29
C LYS A 629 12.86 -59.29 -0.69
N VAL A 630 11.91 -60.09 -0.20
CA VAL A 630 11.12 -61.02 -1.02
C VAL A 630 10.11 -60.25 -1.86
N LEU A 631 9.41 -59.29 -1.25
CA LEU A 631 8.47 -58.42 -1.96
C LEU A 631 9.18 -57.66 -3.09
N PHE A 632 10.35 -57.06 -2.82
CA PHE A 632 11.14 -56.36 -3.83
C PHE A 632 11.47 -57.25 -5.03
N ALA A 633 12.00 -58.46 -4.79
CA ALA A 633 12.37 -59.38 -5.87
C ALA A 633 11.17 -59.89 -6.70
N GLN A 634 9.97 -59.93 -6.11
CA GLN A 634 8.75 -60.29 -6.83
C GLN A 634 8.23 -59.13 -7.67
N VAL A 635 8.13 -57.94 -7.09
CA VAL A 635 7.60 -56.73 -7.73
C VAL A 635 8.55 -56.21 -8.82
N GLU A 636 9.87 -56.41 -8.68
CA GLU A 636 10.86 -56.04 -9.70
C GLU A 636 10.63 -56.72 -11.06
N ARG A 637 9.92 -57.85 -11.10
CA ARG A 637 9.55 -58.51 -12.37
C ARG A 637 8.51 -57.73 -13.18
N PHE A 638 7.79 -56.83 -12.53
CA PHE A 638 6.77 -55.94 -13.11
C PHE A 638 7.30 -54.52 -13.30
N ARG A 639 8.63 -54.33 -13.18
CA ARG A 639 9.26 -53.03 -13.38
C ARG A 639 8.99 -52.52 -14.81
N PRO A 640 8.46 -51.30 -14.98
CA PRO A 640 8.30 -50.70 -16.30
C PRO A 640 9.65 -50.49 -16.98
N ASN A 641 9.73 -50.82 -18.28
CA ASN A 641 10.94 -50.67 -19.09
C ASN A 641 11.42 -49.21 -19.10
N GLY A 642 12.73 -48.98 -18.99
CA GLY A 642 13.31 -47.62 -19.04
C GLY A 642 13.17 -46.79 -17.76
N SER A 643 12.73 -47.40 -16.64
CA SER A 643 12.57 -46.67 -15.37
C SER A 643 13.90 -46.39 -14.66
N ASP A 644 14.53 -45.23 -14.92
CA ASP A 644 15.79 -44.80 -14.26
C ASP A 644 15.63 -44.55 -12.75
N SER A 645 14.41 -44.24 -12.31
CA SER A 645 14.05 -43.98 -10.90
C SER A 645 13.80 -45.24 -10.07
N TRP A 646 13.95 -46.44 -10.64
CA TRP A 646 13.72 -47.69 -9.92
C TRP A 646 14.71 -47.89 -8.76
N PRO A 647 14.24 -48.24 -7.55
CA PRO A 647 15.12 -48.46 -6.40
C PRO A 647 16.15 -49.57 -6.63
N ARG A 648 17.41 -49.31 -6.27
CA ARG A 648 18.53 -50.27 -6.40
C ARG A 648 18.72 -51.18 -5.17
N SER A 649 17.87 -51.07 -4.16
CA SER A 649 17.98 -51.87 -2.93
C SER A 649 16.61 -52.11 -2.27
N PRO A 650 16.43 -53.19 -1.49
CA PRO A 650 15.20 -53.44 -0.74
C PRO A 650 14.83 -52.28 0.20
N LYS A 651 15.82 -51.62 0.80
CA LYS A 651 15.59 -50.43 1.65
C LYS A 651 14.97 -49.30 0.82
N GLY A 652 15.60 -48.94 -0.30
CA GLY A 652 15.08 -47.91 -1.19
C GLY A 652 13.70 -48.25 -1.77
N PHE A 653 13.43 -49.54 -2.02
CA PHE A 653 12.09 -50.00 -2.40
C PHE A 653 11.08 -49.83 -1.28
N GLY A 654 11.42 -50.17 -0.04
CA GLY A 654 10.57 -49.89 1.12
C GLY A 654 10.29 -48.40 1.31
N ASP A 655 11.28 -47.53 1.06
CA ASP A 655 11.09 -46.08 1.11
C ASP A 655 10.21 -45.58 -0.03
N ALA A 656 10.30 -46.17 -1.23
CA ALA A 656 9.42 -45.87 -2.36
C ALA A 656 7.97 -46.35 -2.09
N LEU A 657 7.78 -47.56 -1.56
CA LEU A 657 6.48 -48.07 -1.12
C LEU A 657 5.86 -47.17 -0.05
N ARG A 658 6.65 -46.73 0.93
CA ARG A 658 6.16 -45.85 2.00
C ARG A 658 5.69 -44.49 1.45
N ARG A 659 6.33 -43.98 0.39
CA ARG A 659 5.90 -42.77 -0.34
C ARG A 659 4.64 -43.00 -1.17
N ALA A 660 4.50 -44.16 -1.81
CA ALA A 660 3.35 -44.49 -2.64
C ALA A 660 2.11 -44.95 -1.85
N ALA A 661 2.29 -45.46 -0.62
CA ALA A 661 1.24 -46.04 0.20
C ALA A 661 -0.02 -45.17 0.37
N PRO A 662 0.07 -43.84 0.57
CA PRO A 662 -1.13 -43.02 0.69
C PRO A 662 -1.94 -42.94 -0.60
N ALA A 663 -1.28 -42.80 -1.76
CA ALA A 663 -1.95 -42.78 -3.07
C ALA A 663 -2.57 -44.15 -3.39
N LEU A 664 -1.86 -45.25 -3.08
CA LEU A 664 -2.36 -46.61 -3.20
C LEU A 664 -3.63 -46.83 -2.36
N ARG A 665 -3.67 -46.30 -1.13
CA ARG A 665 -4.85 -46.43 -0.26
C ARG A 665 -6.08 -45.77 -0.86
N GLN A 666 -5.92 -44.63 -1.53
CA GLN A 666 -7.04 -43.93 -2.18
C GLN A 666 -7.65 -44.71 -3.36
N ILE A 667 -6.87 -45.57 -4.01
CA ILE A 667 -7.37 -46.49 -5.04
C ILE A 667 -7.72 -47.88 -4.47
N GLY A 668 -7.82 -48.00 -3.14
CA GLY A 668 -8.26 -49.23 -2.46
C GLY A 668 -7.16 -50.23 -2.12
N ILE A 669 -5.88 -49.86 -2.15
CA ILE A 669 -4.74 -50.76 -1.84
C ILE A 669 -3.98 -50.26 -0.61
N GLU A 670 -4.05 -50.99 0.50
CA GLU A 670 -3.23 -50.73 1.68
C GLU A 670 -1.84 -51.36 1.51
N CYS A 671 -0.80 -50.54 1.63
CA CYS A 671 0.59 -50.99 1.62
C CYS A 671 1.31 -50.43 2.85
N ARG A 672 1.63 -51.28 3.83
CA ARG A 672 2.26 -50.82 5.10
C ARG A 672 3.33 -51.76 5.61
N SER A 673 4.30 -51.19 6.31
CA SER A 673 5.31 -51.97 7.02
C SER A 673 4.75 -52.48 8.35
N LEU A 674 4.91 -53.78 8.60
CA LEU A 674 4.54 -54.44 9.87
C LEU A 674 5.65 -54.34 10.94
N GLY A 675 6.68 -53.52 10.70
CA GLY A 675 7.85 -53.45 11.55
C GLY A 675 8.79 -54.64 11.40
N LYS A 676 9.69 -54.80 12.37
CA LYS A 676 10.71 -55.85 12.35
C LYS A 676 10.12 -57.15 12.92
N VAL A 677 10.06 -58.20 12.10
CA VAL A 677 9.65 -59.54 12.52
C VAL A 677 10.90 -60.44 12.41
N GLY A 678 11.50 -60.75 13.56
CA GLY A 678 12.80 -61.46 13.59
C GLY A 678 13.95 -60.62 13.01
N SER A 679 14.64 -61.13 11.98
CA SER A 679 15.80 -60.47 11.36
C SER A 679 15.44 -59.55 10.17
N TYR A 680 14.18 -59.49 9.76
CA TYR A 680 13.73 -58.77 8.57
C TYR A 680 12.55 -57.83 8.86
N ILE A 681 12.36 -56.85 7.97
CA ILE A 681 11.20 -55.95 7.98
C ILE A 681 10.15 -56.56 7.05
N SER A 682 8.94 -56.78 7.55
CA SER A 682 7.81 -57.31 6.77
C SER A 682 6.87 -56.20 6.32
N TRP A 683 6.18 -56.45 5.22
CA TRP A 683 5.20 -55.55 4.61
C TRP A 683 3.91 -56.32 4.33
N GLU A 684 2.79 -55.67 4.60
CA GLU A 684 1.43 -56.14 4.28
C GLU A 684 0.91 -55.34 3.09
N ILE A 685 0.42 -56.06 2.08
CA ILE A 685 -0.33 -55.54 0.94
C ILE A 685 -1.72 -56.17 0.96
N ARG A 686 -2.78 -55.35 1.00
CA ARG A 686 -4.17 -55.84 1.01
C ARG A 686 -5.11 -54.86 0.32
N GLU A 687 -6.27 -55.34 -0.08
CA GLU A 687 -7.39 -54.47 -0.48
C GLU A 687 -7.94 -53.76 0.77
N CYS A 688 -8.30 -52.48 0.63
CA CYS A 688 -8.98 -51.73 1.67
C CYS A 688 -10.43 -52.21 1.79
N ASP A 689 -10.94 -52.19 3.02
CA ASP A 689 -12.32 -52.59 3.33
C ASP A 689 -13.35 -51.53 2.92
#